data_AF-A0A1W6N2J0-F1
#
_entry.id   AF-A0A1W6N2J0-F1
#
_cell.length_a   1.000
_cell.length_b   1.000
_cell.length_c   1.000
_cell.angle_alpha   90.00
_cell.angle_beta   90.00
_cell.angle_gamma   90.00
#
_symmetry.space_group_name_H-M   'P 1'
#
loop_
_entity.id
_entity.type
_entity.pdbx_description
1 polymer ?
#
loop_
_entity_poly.entity_id
_entity_poly.type
_entity_poly.pdbx_seq_one_letter_code
_entity_poly.pdbx_strand_id
1 'polypeptide(L)'
;MTETQNRQKHLYLIDGSGFIFRAYHALPPLTRMDGTPVNAVYGFTSMLLKILDKTDVDYFCVVFDSARRNFRHDIYSQYKANRPEPPEDLIPQFPLIREVCNAFNVAMIEQEGYEADDLIAAYVDEAQRNDTQVTIVSSDKDLMQLVRGGVEMLDPMKDRIIGRQQVIEKFGVPPEKVIEVQALAGDSVDNIPGIPGIGLKTAAELINAYGTVEELLARSSEIKQPKRRQSLIDHAEDARISKRLVVLDNTAPLVKHFNELNRQEIDPDKALHFLKEQGFKTLISRLERQWQGTENQLPNNVNDQLKKEYELIVTPDHLKKWIKAIYNVGKVAVDTETTGLDPMQADLVGISLGLPDGKACYIPIAHKKAQQQLTLGDFASSESEALKQIPLSQIVDLLSPLMADPSILKVGHNIKYDLLVLARYGFNLDTIDDTMVMSYVLDGTKNGHGMDELAKLHLNYKTITFEEVAGTGKNQITFDYVDLKRALEYAAEDADITFRLHTLFKKRLVTESATSVYENIDRPLIPVLKDMEQTGVKIDVNYLDQLGKEFQKRLLELEKEIHGLAGEDFNIGSPKQLGEVLYDKLKLPGAKKSKLGAYVTDADTLETLAGQGIVLAERVLDWRQLAKLKSTYTDALVRQINPKTLRLHTSYAMTITSTGRLSSSNPNLQNIPIRTEEGRKIRRAFIPEVGFSLMSLDYSQIELRLLACMADIESLKEAFRKGYDIHALTASEVFNVPFESVSPELRRQAKAINFGIIYGMSAFGLSQQLKISREEAGQYIKAYHLKYPGITQYMEATKENARRQGFVETMFGRKCYINSILDKNPARKNFAERQAINAPLQGSAADIIKIAMCHIKPVLTKENLKARMLLQVHDELIFEVPETQVELTAKIVKETMETAVRIDVPMIADIGIGHNWADAH
;
A
#
# COMPACT_ATOMS: atom_id res chain seq x y z
N MET A 1 25.81 27.77 39.70
CA MET A 1 24.60 28.59 39.84
C MET A 1 23.89 28.54 38.50
N THR A 2 22.71 27.94 38.52
CA THR A 2 21.84 27.54 37.41
C THR A 2 21.12 28.76 36.81
N GLU A 3 21.28 28.99 35.51
CA GLU A 3 20.31 29.75 34.72
C GLU A 3 19.21 28.80 34.26
N THR A 4 18.23 28.54 35.14
CA THR A 4 16.94 27.99 34.71
C THR A 4 16.13 29.17 34.22
N GLN A 5 16.09 29.38 32.89
CA GLN A 5 15.13 30.31 32.30
C GLN A 5 13.72 29.89 32.71
N ASN A 6 12.99 30.82 33.31
CA ASN A 6 11.66 30.64 33.88
C ASN A 6 10.66 30.35 32.73
N ARG A 7 10.46 29.08 32.36
CA ARG A 7 9.48 28.65 31.35
C ARG A 7 8.08 28.91 31.91
N GLN A 8 7.24 29.63 31.16
CA GLN A 8 5.84 29.87 31.53
C GLN A 8 5.09 28.52 31.58
N LYS A 9 4.36 28.27 32.66
CA LYS A 9 3.63 27.02 32.87
C LYS A 9 2.52 26.85 31.83
N HIS A 10 2.20 25.61 31.48
CA HIS A 10 1.20 25.29 30.45
C HIS A 10 0.19 24.22 30.93
N LEU A 11 -1.10 24.48 30.73
CA LEU A 11 -2.21 23.57 30.99
C LEU A 11 -2.88 23.12 29.68
N TYR A 12 -3.13 21.81 29.57
CA TYR A 12 -4.01 21.24 28.54
C TYR A 12 -5.34 20.81 29.15
N LEU A 13 -6.45 21.32 28.59
CA LEU A 13 -7.81 20.94 28.94
C LEU A 13 -8.45 20.21 27.76
N ILE A 14 -8.78 18.93 27.93
CA ILE A 14 -9.39 18.10 26.89
C ILE A 14 -10.89 17.99 27.13
N ASP A 15 -11.67 18.30 26.10
CA ASP A 15 -13.10 18.00 26.05
C ASP A 15 -13.29 16.48 25.85
N GLY A 16 -13.44 15.77 26.97
CA GLY A 16 -13.59 14.32 27.01
C GLY A 16 -14.91 13.87 26.38
N SER A 17 -16.01 14.57 26.66
CA SER A 17 -17.33 14.28 26.08
C SER A 17 -17.32 14.31 24.56
N GLY A 18 -16.74 15.37 23.98
CA GLY A 18 -16.59 15.53 22.54
C GLY A 18 -15.69 14.46 21.92
N PHE A 19 -14.72 13.92 22.66
CA PHE A 19 -13.84 12.84 22.19
C PHE A 19 -14.54 11.47 22.14
N ILE A 20 -15.43 11.17 23.09
CA ILE A 20 -16.11 9.86 23.17
C ILE A 20 -16.92 9.57 21.91
N PHE A 21 -17.82 10.48 21.52
CA PHE A 21 -18.68 10.28 20.35
C PHE A 21 -17.86 10.20 19.06
N ARG A 22 -16.75 10.94 18.98
CA ARG A 22 -15.85 10.87 17.82
C ARG A 22 -15.13 9.53 17.75
N ALA A 23 -14.59 9.06 18.88
CA ALA A 23 -13.94 7.76 18.96
C ALA A 23 -14.91 6.64 18.54
N TYR A 24 -16.16 6.72 18.98
CA TYR A 24 -17.22 5.78 18.60
C TYR A 24 -17.49 5.76 17.09
N HIS A 25 -17.66 6.91 16.44
CA HIS A 25 -17.97 6.99 15.01
C HIS A 25 -16.75 6.78 14.09
N ALA A 26 -15.54 7.02 14.57
CA ALA A 26 -14.31 6.90 13.78
C ALA A 26 -13.87 5.45 13.57
N LEU A 27 -14.26 4.54 14.47
CA LEU A 27 -13.82 3.15 14.47
C LEU A 27 -14.99 2.20 14.23
N PRO A 28 -14.79 1.08 13.49
CA PRO A 28 -15.80 0.04 13.39
C PRO A 28 -16.09 -0.57 14.78
N PRO A 29 -17.25 -1.21 14.98
CA PRO A 29 -17.56 -1.90 16.23
C PRO A 29 -16.45 -2.91 16.60
N LEU A 30 -15.98 -2.82 17.84
CA LEU A 30 -14.98 -3.70 18.44
C LEU A 30 -15.59 -4.23 19.74
N THR A 31 -15.46 -5.52 19.99
CA THR A 31 -15.99 -6.18 21.19
C THR A 31 -14.89 -6.98 21.86
N ARG A 32 -14.89 -6.98 23.20
CA ARG A 32 -14.08 -7.90 24.02
C ARG A 32 -14.58 -9.34 23.91
N MET A 33 -13.81 -10.26 24.47
CA MET A 33 -14.14 -11.70 24.49
C MET A 33 -15.44 -12.02 25.25
N ASP A 34 -15.81 -11.19 26.22
CA ASP A 34 -17.05 -11.28 27.00
C ASP A 34 -18.26 -10.63 26.30
N GLY A 35 -18.07 -10.05 25.10
CA GLY A 35 -19.11 -9.38 24.32
C GLY A 35 -19.28 -7.89 24.62
N THR A 36 -18.52 -7.30 25.56
CA THR A 36 -18.61 -5.87 25.85
C THR A 36 -18.06 -5.03 24.69
N PRO A 37 -18.82 -4.07 24.13
CA PRO A 37 -18.33 -3.12 23.13
C PRO A 37 -17.20 -2.25 23.69
N VAL A 38 -16.16 -2.00 22.89
CA VAL A 38 -14.95 -1.26 23.30
C VAL A 38 -14.34 -0.37 22.20
N ASN A 39 -15.06 -0.14 21.10
CA ASN A 39 -14.56 0.70 20.01
C ASN A 39 -14.31 2.16 20.41
N ALA A 40 -15.23 2.76 21.18
CA ALA A 40 -15.07 4.12 21.68
C ALA A 40 -13.94 4.20 22.71
N VAL A 41 -13.79 3.18 23.57
CA VAL A 41 -12.69 3.09 24.55
C VAL A 41 -11.34 3.06 23.82
N TYR A 42 -11.18 2.19 22.81
CA TYR A 42 -9.95 2.08 22.03
C TYR A 42 -9.59 3.40 21.32
N GLY A 43 -10.58 4.02 20.69
CA GLY A 43 -10.38 5.29 19.98
C GLY A 43 -10.01 6.42 20.93
N PHE A 44 -10.68 6.52 22.09
CA PHE A 44 -10.40 7.50 23.12
C PHE A 44 -8.97 7.33 23.67
N THR A 45 -8.57 6.11 24.06
CA THR A 45 -7.22 5.83 24.54
C THR A 45 -6.16 6.17 23.50
N SER A 46 -6.41 5.87 22.23
CA SER A 46 -5.48 6.20 21.14
C SER A 46 -5.30 7.71 20.95
N MET A 47 -6.39 8.47 21.04
CA MET A 47 -6.37 9.93 20.94
C MET A 47 -5.67 10.57 22.15
N LEU A 48 -5.97 10.08 23.36
CA LEU A 48 -5.34 10.54 24.60
C LEU A 48 -3.82 10.35 24.56
N LEU A 49 -3.36 9.14 24.21
CA LEU A 49 -1.92 8.82 24.08
C LEU A 49 -1.23 9.69 23.04
N LYS A 50 -1.86 9.94 21.89
CA LYS A 50 -1.30 10.82 20.86
C LYS A 50 -1.06 12.24 21.38
N ILE A 51 -1.94 12.76 22.24
CA ILE A 51 -1.77 14.09 22.82
C ILE A 51 -0.66 14.03 23.88
N LEU A 52 -0.69 13.06 24.78
CA LEU A 52 0.34 12.88 25.82
C LEU A 52 1.76 12.74 25.22
N ASP A 53 1.91 12.03 24.09
CA ASP A 53 3.20 11.83 23.42
C ASP A 53 3.72 13.11 22.74
N LYS A 54 2.80 13.98 22.28
CA LYS A 54 3.14 15.17 21.51
C LYS A 54 3.38 16.40 22.38
N THR A 55 2.98 16.37 23.64
CA THR A 55 2.98 17.55 24.51
C THR A 55 3.83 17.31 25.74
N ASP A 56 4.54 18.35 26.17
CA ASP A 56 5.31 18.39 27.40
C ASP A 56 4.80 19.57 28.25
N VAL A 57 3.70 19.35 28.97
CA VAL A 57 2.98 20.37 29.74
C VAL A 57 2.95 20.05 31.22
N ASP A 58 2.92 21.11 32.03
CA ASP A 58 2.92 21.02 33.49
C ASP A 58 1.59 20.47 34.03
N TYR A 59 0.48 20.87 33.41
CA TYR A 59 -0.86 20.47 33.83
C TYR A 59 -1.64 19.83 32.67
N PHE A 60 -2.39 18.77 32.97
CA PHE A 60 -3.13 18.02 31.96
C PHE A 60 -4.41 17.44 32.55
N CYS A 61 -5.57 17.79 31.99
CA CYS A 61 -6.85 17.32 32.49
C CYS A 61 -7.86 17.02 31.37
N VAL A 62 -8.64 15.96 31.58
CA VAL A 62 -9.81 15.61 30.77
C VAL A 62 -11.07 16.03 31.51
N VAL A 63 -12.00 16.70 30.82
CA VAL A 63 -13.26 17.18 31.39
C VAL A 63 -14.43 16.44 30.75
N PHE A 64 -15.33 15.89 31.56
CA PHE A 64 -16.50 15.13 31.09
C PHE A 64 -17.81 15.80 31.53
N ASP A 65 -18.86 15.60 30.73
CA ASP A 65 -20.23 15.90 31.13
C ASP A 65 -20.72 14.90 32.17
N SER A 66 -21.42 15.41 33.18
CA SER A 66 -21.95 14.63 34.30
C SER A 66 -23.45 14.34 34.18
N ALA A 67 -24.22 15.19 33.50
CA ALA A 67 -25.68 15.17 33.58
C ALA A 67 -26.39 15.35 32.24
N ARG A 68 -27.48 14.59 32.05
CA ARG A 68 -28.43 14.79 30.94
C ARG A 68 -29.28 16.07 31.08
N ARG A 69 -29.35 16.65 32.28
CA ARG A 69 -30.10 17.88 32.60
C ARG A 69 -29.26 18.82 33.45
N ASN A 70 -29.23 20.09 33.09
CA ASN A 70 -28.44 21.16 33.72
C ASN A 70 -29.28 22.46 33.80
N PHE A 71 -28.70 23.53 34.34
CA PHE A 71 -29.39 24.83 34.50
C PHE A 71 -29.88 25.44 33.17
N ARG A 72 -29.28 25.10 32.02
CA ARG A 72 -29.74 25.56 30.70
C ARG A 72 -31.12 25.00 30.34
N HIS A 73 -31.49 23.83 30.87
CA HIS A 73 -32.83 23.26 30.68
C HIS A 73 -33.92 24.03 31.45
N ASP A 74 -33.54 24.71 32.54
CA ASP A 74 -34.45 25.58 33.28
C ASP A 74 -34.60 26.94 32.59
N ILE A 75 -33.61 27.35 31.78
CA ILE A 75 -33.67 28.54 30.91
C ILE A 75 -34.52 28.26 29.66
N TYR A 76 -34.33 27.10 29.02
CA TYR A 76 -35.07 26.69 27.84
C TYR A 76 -35.28 25.17 27.81
N SER A 77 -36.53 24.74 28.00
CA SER A 77 -36.87 23.33 28.17
C SER A 77 -36.62 22.45 26.94
N GLN A 78 -36.47 23.03 25.75
CA GLN A 78 -36.15 22.29 24.53
C GLN A 78 -34.65 22.26 24.20
N TYR A 79 -33.78 22.81 25.06
CA TYR A 79 -32.33 22.73 24.87
C TYR A 79 -31.86 21.28 24.76
N LYS A 80 -31.07 20.97 23.73
CA LYS A 80 -30.59 19.61 23.38
C LYS A 80 -31.69 18.53 23.22
N ALA A 81 -32.98 18.91 23.15
CA ALA A 81 -34.09 17.96 23.03
C ALA A 81 -34.07 17.13 21.74
N ASN A 82 -33.42 17.63 20.69
CA ASN A 82 -33.26 16.93 19.41
C ASN A 82 -32.01 16.03 19.35
N ARG A 83 -31.18 16.00 20.41
CA ARG A 83 -30.01 15.11 20.42
C ARG A 83 -30.51 13.67 20.58
N PRO A 84 -30.15 12.75 19.66
CA PRO A 84 -30.52 11.35 19.80
C PRO A 84 -29.91 10.78 21.08
N GLU A 85 -30.61 9.85 21.73
CA GLU A 85 -30.02 9.12 22.85
C GLU A 85 -28.73 8.41 22.40
N PRO A 86 -27.71 8.32 23.26
CA PRO A 86 -26.48 7.61 22.91
C PRO A 86 -26.82 6.16 22.53
N PRO A 87 -26.19 5.62 21.47
CA PRO A 87 -26.40 4.24 21.04
C PRO A 87 -26.27 3.24 22.20
N GLU A 88 -27.10 2.19 22.22
CA GLU A 88 -27.13 1.20 23.31
C GLU A 88 -25.76 0.54 23.54
N ASP A 89 -24.94 0.40 22.50
CA ASP A 89 -23.59 -0.15 22.56
C ASP A 89 -22.51 0.85 23.00
N LEU A 90 -22.82 2.16 23.01
CA LEU A 90 -21.94 3.20 23.56
C LEU A 90 -22.13 3.39 25.07
N ILE A 91 -23.34 3.20 25.57
CA ILE A 91 -23.68 3.33 27.01
C ILE A 91 -22.71 2.56 27.93
N PRO A 92 -22.41 1.26 27.71
CA PRO A 92 -21.50 0.52 28.58
C PRO A 92 -20.03 0.99 28.50
N GLN A 93 -19.66 1.82 27.51
CA GLN A 93 -18.29 2.31 27.31
C GLN A 93 -17.98 3.57 28.11
N PHE A 94 -18.98 4.33 28.58
CA PHE A 94 -18.76 5.55 29.35
C PHE A 94 -17.97 5.34 30.66
N PRO A 95 -18.23 4.30 31.47
CA PRO A 95 -17.43 4.00 32.66
C PRO A 95 -16.00 3.59 32.31
N LEU A 96 -15.82 2.74 31.29
CA LEU A 96 -14.50 2.30 30.81
C LEU A 96 -13.62 3.47 30.36
N ILE A 97 -14.22 4.50 29.76
CA ILE A 97 -13.47 5.68 29.33
C ILE A 97 -12.96 6.50 30.53
N ARG A 98 -13.72 6.55 31.64
CA ARG A 98 -13.23 7.14 32.89
C ARG A 98 -12.11 6.31 33.50
N GLU A 99 -12.20 4.98 33.40
CA GLU A 99 -11.11 4.08 33.80
C GLU A 99 -9.84 4.30 32.98
N VAL A 100 -9.93 4.69 31.69
CA VAL A 100 -8.75 5.11 30.91
C VAL A 100 -8.03 6.26 31.62
N CYS A 101 -8.72 7.32 32.03
CA CYS A 101 -8.06 8.45 32.70
C CYS A 101 -7.32 8.00 33.97
N ASN A 102 -7.94 7.13 34.78
CA ASN A 102 -7.29 6.56 35.96
C ASN A 102 -6.08 5.67 35.62
N ALA A 103 -6.21 4.79 34.63
CA ALA A 103 -5.16 3.86 34.23
C ALA A 103 -3.92 4.57 33.68
N PHE A 104 -4.11 5.75 33.08
CA PHE A 104 -3.05 6.57 32.50
C PHE A 104 -2.57 7.72 33.41
N ASN A 105 -2.97 7.73 34.70
CA ASN A 105 -2.67 8.81 35.66
C ASN A 105 -3.03 10.22 35.14
N VAL A 106 -4.13 10.33 34.41
CA VAL A 106 -4.65 11.59 33.88
C VAL A 106 -5.72 12.14 34.81
N ALA A 107 -5.57 13.40 35.24
CA ALA A 107 -6.61 14.07 36.00
C ALA A 107 -7.90 14.14 35.18
N MET A 108 -9.02 13.77 35.80
CA MET A 108 -10.35 13.99 35.25
C MET A 108 -11.21 14.85 36.17
N ILE A 109 -12.08 15.65 35.56
CA ILE A 109 -13.06 16.49 36.24
C ILE A 109 -14.44 16.22 35.64
N GLU A 110 -15.43 16.03 36.50
CA GLU A 110 -16.85 16.04 36.17
C GLU A 110 -17.61 16.59 37.39
N GLN A 111 -18.67 17.37 37.17
CA GLN A 111 -19.47 17.95 38.24
C GLN A 111 -20.95 17.89 37.88
N GLU A 112 -21.77 17.27 38.74
CA GLU A 112 -23.22 17.21 38.53
C GLU A 112 -23.82 18.62 38.37
N GLY A 113 -24.67 18.79 37.36
CA GLY A 113 -25.37 20.05 37.07
C GLY A 113 -24.64 21.02 36.13
N TYR A 114 -23.39 20.74 35.76
CA TYR A 114 -22.59 21.55 34.83
C TYR A 114 -22.17 20.75 33.58
N GLU A 115 -22.02 21.44 32.45
CA GLU A 115 -21.46 20.86 31.23
C GLU A 115 -19.92 20.94 31.26
N ALA A 116 -19.25 20.08 30.50
CA ALA A 116 -17.80 20.07 30.37
C ALA A 116 -17.27 21.44 29.93
N ASP A 117 -18.00 22.15 29.06
CA ASP A 117 -17.63 23.46 28.55
C ASP A 117 -17.60 24.54 29.65
N ASP A 118 -18.52 24.48 30.62
CA ASP A 118 -18.55 25.40 31.77
C ASP A 118 -17.35 25.16 32.70
N LEU A 119 -17.07 23.88 32.97
CA LEU A 119 -15.92 23.51 33.78
C LEU A 119 -14.62 23.93 33.08
N ILE A 120 -14.50 23.71 31.77
CA ILE A 120 -13.34 24.21 30.98
C ILE A 120 -13.22 25.73 31.14
N ALA A 121 -14.32 26.49 31.02
CA ALA A 121 -14.30 27.94 31.21
C ALA A 121 -13.79 28.37 32.60
N ALA A 122 -14.26 27.72 33.67
CA ALA A 122 -13.81 27.99 35.04
C ALA A 122 -12.32 27.69 35.25
N TYR A 123 -11.83 26.56 34.74
CA TYR A 123 -10.40 26.20 34.85
C TYR A 123 -9.48 27.04 33.95
N VAL A 124 -9.97 27.54 32.82
CA VAL A 124 -9.23 28.52 32.00
C VAL A 124 -9.01 29.80 32.80
N ASP A 125 -10.05 30.32 33.47
CA ASP A 125 -9.94 31.52 34.30
C ASP A 125 -9.00 31.30 35.49
N GLU A 126 -9.10 30.15 36.14
CA GLU A 126 -8.20 29.81 37.24
C GLU A 126 -6.74 29.67 36.79
N ALA A 127 -6.48 29.05 35.63
CA ALA A 127 -5.14 28.94 35.06
C ALA A 127 -4.53 30.32 34.75
N GLN A 128 -5.34 31.22 34.20
CA GLN A 128 -4.91 32.59 33.89
C GLN A 128 -4.60 33.39 35.16
N ARG A 129 -5.33 33.20 36.26
CA ARG A 129 -4.99 33.80 37.58
C ARG A 129 -3.65 33.27 38.12
N ASN A 130 -3.28 32.04 37.74
CA ASN A 130 -2.02 31.40 38.10
C ASN A 130 -0.92 31.57 37.03
N ASP A 131 -1.04 32.57 36.13
CA ASP A 131 -0.08 32.90 35.06
C ASP A 131 0.32 31.70 34.17
N THR A 132 -0.64 30.81 33.93
CA THR A 132 -0.46 29.57 33.17
C THR A 132 -1.12 29.69 31.79
N GLN A 133 -0.37 29.37 30.73
CA GLN A 133 -0.92 29.28 29.37
C GLN A 133 -1.89 28.10 29.28
N VAL A 134 -2.93 28.22 28.46
CA VAL A 134 -3.95 27.17 28.33
C VAL A 134 -4.15 26.79 26.87
N THR A 135 -4.09 25.49 26.59
CA THR A 135 -4.53 24.92 25.30
C THR A 135 -5.77 24.07 25.53
N ILE A 136 -6.89 24.50 24.97
CA ILE A 136 -8.17 23.77 24.99
C ILE A 136 -8.19 22.82 23.80
N VAL A 137 -8.23 21.51 24.05
CA VAL A 137 -8.30 20.50 22.98
C VAL A 137 -9.75 20.09 22.77
N SER A 138 -10.39 20.70 21.77
CA SER A 138 -11.74 20.36 21.34
C SER A 138 -11.91 20.75 19.87
N SER A 139 -13.05 20.40 19.26
CA SER A 139 -13.51 21.11 18.06
C SER A 139 -14.87 21.77 18.26
N ASP A 140 -15.35 21.82 19.50
CA ASP A 140 -16.56 22.56 19.81
C ASP A 140 -16.33 24.05 19.50
N LYS A 141 -17.23 24.61 18.71
CA LYS A 141 -17.15 26.00 18.30
C LYS A 141 -17.48 26.94 19.46
N ASP A 142 -18.19 26.47 20.49
CA ASP A 142 -18.66 27.30 21.60
C ASP A 142 -17.48 27.67 22.51
N LEU A 143 -16.50 26.79 22.67
CA LEU A 143 -15.24 27.05 23.40
C LEU A 143 -14.35 28.11 22.73
N MET A 144 -14.60 28.47 21.47
CA MET A 144 -13.86 29.54 20.79
C MET A 144 -14.08 30.92 21.43
N GLN A 145 -15.14 31.10 22.24
CA GLN A 145 -15.37 32.31 23.03
C GLN A 145 -14.31 32.53 24.12
N LEU A 146 -13.59 31.48 24.53
CA LEU A 146 -12.56 31.54 25.57
C LEU A 146 -11.18 31.97 25.05
N VAL A 147 -10.95 31.92 23.74
CA VAL A 147 -9.66 32.23 23.10
C VAL A 147 -9.27 33.69 23.33
N ARG A 148 -8.11 33.91 23.97
CA ARG A 148 -7.60 35.25 24.31
C ARG A 148 -6.09 35.19 24.61
N GLY A 149 -5.48 36.28 25.07
CA GLY A 149 -4.07 36.27 25.45
C GLY A 149 -3.78 35.16 26.46
N GLY A 150 -2.84 34.26 26.14
CA GLY A 150 -2.51 33.10 26.98
C GLY A 150 -3.45 31.89 26.87
N VAL A 151 -4.50 31.96 26.06
CA VAL A 151 -5.47 30.85 25.85
C VAL A 151 -5.69 30.59 24.37
N GLU A 152 -5.35 29.39 23.93
CA GLU A 152 -5.57 28.92 22.55
C GLU A 152 -6.37 27.62 22.53
N MET A 153 -6.88 27.27 21.35
CA MET A 153 -7.62 26.03 21.15
C MET A 153 -6.93 25.17 20.08
N LEU A 154 -6.87 23.86 20.28
CA LEU A 154 -6.29 22.91 19.33
C LEU A 154 -7.39 22.00 18.78
N ASP A 155 -7.61 22.03 17.46
CA ASP A 155 -8.48 21.06 16.79
C ASP A 155 -7.70 19.76 16.55
N PRO A 156 -7.99 18.67 17.28
CA PRO A 156 -7.21 17.43 17.21
C PRO A 156 -7.37 16.69 15.88
N MET A 157 -8.39 17.02 15.08
CA MET A 157 -8.66 16.37 13.79
C MET A 157 -7.85 17.00 12.66
N LYS A 158 -7.75 18.33 12.67
CA LYS A 158 -7.00 19.09 11.66
C LYS A 158 -5.56 19.35 12.08
N ASP A 159 -5.19 18.97 13.30
CA ASP A 159 -3.89 19.29 13.92
C ASP A 159 -3.59 20.80 13.79
N ARG A 160 -4.63 21.63 14.00
CA ARG A 160 -4.60 23.08 13.74
C ARG A 160 -4.85 23.87 15.03
N ILE A 161 -3.94 24.77 15.34
CA ILE A 161 -4.11 25.77 16.41
C ILE A 161 -5.10 26.84 15.96
N ILE A 162 -6.06 27.12 16.82
CA ILE A 162 -7.11 28.11 16.69
C ILE A 162 -6.79 29.23 17.69
N GLY A 163 -6.20 30.30 17.17
CA GLY A 163 -6.07 31.57 17.85
C GLY A 163 -7.12 32.57 17.38
N ARG A 164 -6.99 33.82 17.82
CA ARG A 164 -7.89 34.94 17.51
C ARG A 164 -8.22 35.06 16.01
N GLN A 165 -7.20 34.91 15.14
CA GLN A 165 -7.38 35.05 13.70
C GLN A 165 -8.29 33.95 13.11
N GLN A 166 -8.13 32.71 13.58
CA GLN A 166 -8.93 31.58 13.14
C GLN A 166 -10.39 31.68 13.62
N VAL A 167 -10.61 32.29 14.80
CA VAL A 167 -11.95 32.61 15.27
C VAL A 167 -12.61 33.67 14.36
N ILE A 168 -11.87 34.71 13.97
CA ILE A 168 -12.35 35.73 13.01
C ILE A 168 -12.67 35.10 11.65
N GLU A 169 -11.82 34.19 11.15
CA GLU A 169 -12.09 33.46 9.90
C GLU A 169 -13.40 32.67 9.94
N LYS A 170 -13.73 32.06 11.09
CA LYS A 170 -14.91 31.20 11.24
C LYS A 170 -16.20 31.97 11.53
N PHE A 171 -16.14 32.96 12.44
CA PHE A 171 -17.30 33.68 12.93
C PHE A 171 -17.43 35.11 12.37
N GLY A 172 -16.43 35.63 11.67
CA GLY A 172 -16.41 37.01 11.18
C GLY A 172 -16.25 38.08 12.26
N VAL A 173 -16.05 37.67 13.53
CA VAL A 173 -15.89 38.53 14.71
C VAL A 173 -14.77 37.97 15.60
N PRO A 174 -14.15 38.80 16.46
CA PRO A 174 -13.18 38.30 17.44
C PRO A 174 -13.84 37.46 18.56
N PRO A 175 -13.06 36.66 19.31
CA PRO A 175 -13.56 35.76 20.38
C PRO A 175 -14.55 36.39 21.36
N GLU A 176 -14.27 37.62 21.83
CA GLU A 176 -15.14 38.36 22.77
C GLU A 176 -16.53 38.69 22.24
N LYS A 177 -16.77 38.53 20.92
CA LYS A 177 -18.06 38.77 20.26
C LYS A 177 -18.72 37.49 19.71
N VAL A 178 -18.12 36.31 19.91
CA VAL A 178 -18.65 35.03 19.43
C VAL A 178 -20.03 34.74 20.02
N ILE A 179 -20.20 35.00 21.32
CA ILE A 179 -21.48 34.89 22.06
C ILE A 179 -22.58 35.70 21.36
N GLU A 180 -22.28 36.94 20.98
CA GLU A 180 -23.25 37.84 20.34
C GLU A 180 -23.68 37.32 18.96
N VAL A 181 -22.75 36.73 18.20
CA VAL A 181 -23.05 36.14 16.88
C VAL A 181 -23.86 34.86 17.00
N GLN A 182 -23.52 33.98 17.95
CA GLN A 182 -24.25 32.75 18.21
C GLN A 182 -25.67 33.01 18.72
N ALA A 183 -25.85 34.04 19.57
CA ALA A 183 -27.17 34.45 20.07
C ALA A 183 -28.14 34.82 18.94
N LEU A 184 -27.65 35.43 17.85
CA LEU A 184 -28.48 35.79 16.70
C LEU A 184 -28.68 34.62 15.73
N ALA A 185 -27.63 33.81 15.51
CA ALA A 185 -27.66 32.74 14.53
C ALA A 185 -28.38 31.46 15.03
N GLY A 186 -28.39 31.25 16.34
CA GLY A 186 -28.86 30.02 16.98
C GLY A 186 -28.00 28.80 16.66
N ASP A 187 -28.44 27.64 17.14
CA ASP A 187 -27.84 26.34 16.81
C ASP A 187 -28.91 25.26 16.69
N SER A 188 -29.11 24.76 15.48
CA SER A 188 -30.07 23.67 15.23
C SER A 188 -29.67 22.34 15.86
N VAL A 189 -28.37 22.09 16.10
CA VAL A 189 -27.89 20.82 16.67
C VAL A 189 -28.28 20.73 18.15
N ASP A 190 -28.12 21.83 18.88
CA ASP A 190 -28.45 21.92 20.31
C ASP A 190 -29.84 22.50 20.57
N ASN A 191 -30.61 22.67 19.51
CA ASN A 191 -31.93 23.26 19.53
C ASN A 191 -31.94 24.62 20.26
N ILE A 192 -30.87 25.40 20.08
CA ILE A 192 -30.76 26.79 20.57
C ILE A 192 -31.49 27.66 19.54
N PRO A 193 -32.52 28.42 19.97
CA PRO A 193 -33.27 29.26 19.04
C PRO A 193 -32.37 30.32 18.41
N GLY A 194 -32.76 30.84 17.26
CA GLY A 194 -32.04 31.92 16.58
C GLY A 194 -33.04 32.81 15.86
N ILE A 195 -32.60 33.95 15.36
CA ILE A 195 -33.49 34.85 14.63
C ILE A 195 -33.67 34.31 13.21
N PRO A 196 -34.91 33.97 12.79
CA PRO A 196 -35.15 33.39 11.48
C PRO A 196 -34.58 34.23 10.34
N GLY A 197 -33.79 33.59 9.47
CA GLY A 197 -33.15 34.28 8.33
C GLY A 197 -31.86 35.04 8.66
N ILE A 198 -31.35 34.95 9.89
CA ILE A 198 -30.03 35.45 10.29
C ILE A 198 -29.10 34.26 10.52
N GLY A 199 -28.21 33.98 9.56
CA GLY A 199 -27.12 33.02 9.73
C GLY A 199 -25.82 33.68 10.23
N LEU A 200 -24.78 32.88 10.48
CA LEU A 200 -23.48 33.32 11.03
C LEU A 200 -22.88 34.56 10.33
N LYS A 201 -22.89 34.59 8.99
CA LYS A 201 -22.35 35.73 8.23
C LYS A 201 -23.14 37.02 8.46
N THR A 202 -24.47 36.93 8.42
CA THR A 202 -25.36 38.09 8.64
C THR A 202 -25.28 38.56 10.09
N ALA A 203 -25.20 37.63 11.04
CA ALA A 203 -25.01 37.94 12.45
C ALA A 203 -23.69 38.68 12.69
N ALA A 204 -22.59 38.21 12.09
CA ALA A 204 -21.28 38.86 12.17
C ALA A 204 -21.30 40.29 11.61
N GLU A 205 -21.94 40.51 10.46
CA GLU A 205 -22.10 41.84 9.87
C GLU A 205 -22.85 42.80 10.82
N LEU A 206 -23.93 42.32 11.45
CA LEU A 206 -24.72 43.12 12.39
C LEU A 206 -23.96 43.41 13.69
N ILE A 207 -23.27 42.43 14.26
CA ILE A 207 -22.51 42.59 15.50
C ILE A 207 -21.25 43.46 15.32
N ASN A 208 -20.62 43.42 14.15
CA ASN A 208 -19.53 44.34 13.80
C ASN A 208 -20.03 45.79 13.67
N ALA A 209 -21.25 46.00 13.17
CA ALA A 209 -21.83 47.33 12.98
C ALA A 209 -22.44 47.94 14.26
N TYR A 210 -23.07 47.12 15.10
CA TYR A 210 -23.89 47.60 16.23
C TYR A 210 -23.32 47.26 17.61
N GLY A 211 -22.28 46.44 17.71
CA GLY A 211 -21.62 46.13 18.98
C GLY A 211 -22.14 44.86 19.62
N THR A 212 -23.23 44.95 20.37
CA THR A 212 -23.86 43.84 21.12
C THR A 212 -25.27 43.53 20.64
N VAL A 213 -25.83 42.37 20.99
CA VAL A 213 -27.23 42.02 20.71
C VAL A 213 -28.20 43.05 21.29
N GLU A 214 -27.96 43.57 22.50
CA GLU A 214 -28.84 44.56 23.11
C GLU A 214 -28.81 45.91 22.37
N GLU A 215 -27.62 46.37 21.97
CA GLU A 215 -27.48 47.60 21.17
C GLU A 215 -28.11 47.45 19.78
N LEU A 216 -27.97 46.27 19.16
CA LEU A 216 -28.62 45.94 17.89
C LEU A 216 -30.14 45.95 18.01
N LEU A 217 -30.71 45.36 19.07
CA LEU A 217 -32.15 45.31 19.30
C LEU A 217 -32.71 46.72 19.60
N ALA A 218 -32.00 47.50 20.42
CA ALA A 218 -32.38 48.88 20.74
C ALA A 218 -32.35 49.80 19.51
N ARG A 219 -31.46 49.54 18.54
CA ARG A 219 -31.30 50.30 17.29
C ARG A 219 -31.85 49.59 16.06
N SER A 220 -32.71 48.59 16.26
CA SER A 220 -33.28 47.77 15.18
C SER A 220 -34.01 48.62 14.11
N SER A 221 -34.54 49.79 14.49
CA SER A 221 -35.19 50.76 13.59
C SER A 221 -34.26 51.36 12.52
N GLU A 222 -32.94 51.28 12.69
CA GLU A 222 -31.93 51.76 11.72
C GLU A 222 -31.66 50.75 10.58
N ILE A 223 -32.11 49.50 10.73
CA ILE A 223 -31.81 48.42 9.78
C ILE A 223 -32.62 48.58 8.50
N LYS A 224 -31.97 48.87 7.37
CA LYS A 224 -32.62 49.22 6.09
C LYS A 224 -33.52 48.12 5.52
N GLN A 225 -33.27 46.84 5.81
CA GLN A 225 -34.04 45.72 5.26
C GLN A 225 -35.31 45.45 6.10
N PRO A 226 -36.54 45.67 5.57
CA PRO A 226 -37.78 45.59 6.36
C PRO A 226 -38.03 44.21 6.98
N LYS A 227 -37.81 43.12 6.22
CA LYS A 227 -38.00 41.75 6.71
C LYS A 227 -37.04 41.38 7.84
N ARG A 228 -35.78 41.83 7.76
CA ARG A 228 -34.75 41.55 8.77
C ARG A 228 -35.01 42.34 10.05
N ARG A 229 -35.40 43.61 9.91
CA ARG A 229 -35.83 44.46 11.02
C ARG A 229 -37.01 43.83 11.78
N GLN A 230 -38.05 43.41 11.05
CA GLN A 230 -39.23 42.82 11.66
C GLN A 230 -38.88 41.52 12.41
N SER A 231 -38.06 40.65 11.80
CA SER A 231 -37.62 39.41 12.45
C SER A 231 -36.78 39.65 13.71
N LEU A 232 -35.92 40.69 13.74
CA LEU A 232 -35.18 41.08 14.94
C LEU A 232 -36.09 41.56 16.09
N ILE A 233 -37.20 42.23 15.76
CA ILE A 233 -38.19 42.69 16.74
C ILE A 233 -39.01 41.52 17.26
N ASP A 234 -39.52 40.68 16.35
CA ASP A 234 -40.42 39.57 16.68
C ASP A 234 -39.72 38.47 17.49
N HIS A 235 -38.41 38.27 17.27
CA HIS A 235 -37.59 37.24 17.91
C HIS A 235 -36.53 37.82 18.86
N ALA A 236 -36.77 39.01 19.40
CA ALA A 236 -35.84 39.67 20.32
C ALA A 236 -35.59 38.84 21.60
N GLU A 237 -36.65 38.26 22.17
CA GLU A 237 -36.54 37.38 23.35
C GLU A 237 -35.85 36.06 23.03
N ASP A 238 -36.05 35.50 21.82
CA ASP A 238 -35.35 34.30 21.38
C ASP A 238 -33.84 34.53 21.36
N ALA A 239 -33.38 35.67 20.84
CA ALA A 239 -31.97 36.03 20.85
C ALA A 239 -31.41 36.24 22.27
N ARG A 240 -32.21 36.79 23.21
CA ARG A 240 -31.82 36.92 24.62
C ARG A 240 -31.72 35.57 25.32
N ILE A 241 -32.67 34.66 25.06
CA ILE A 241 -32.64 33.29 25.54
C ILE A 241 -31.39 32.59 25.02
N SER A 242 -31.12 32.68 23.71
CA SER A 242 -29.95 32.07 23.08
C SER A 242 -28.64 32.61 23.61
N LYS A 243 -28.57 33.92 23.86
CA LYS A 243 -27.41 34.53 24.53
C LYS A 243 -27.14 33.89 25.89
N ARG A 244 -28.17 33.69 26.72
CA ARG A 244 -28.01 33.02 28.03
C ARG A 244 -27.61 31.54 27.90
N LEU A 245 -28.04 30.86 26.83
CA LEU A 245 -27.71 29.46 26.59
C LEU A 245 -26.26 29.26 26.13
N VAL A 246 -25.72 30.14 25.27
CA VAL A 246 -24.37 29.98 24.69
C VAL A 246 -23.25 30.56 25.56
N VAL A 247 -23.60 31.36 26.58
CA VAL A 247 -22.63 31.85 27.57
C VAL A 247 -22.16 30.68 28.44
N LEU A 248 -20.84 30.50 28.51
CA LEU A 248 -20.21 29.52 29.40
C LEU A 248 -20.08 30.10 30.81
N ASP A 249 -20.37 29.29 31.83
CA ASP A 249 -20.26 29.69 33.23
C ASP A 249 -18.81 29.52 33.74
N ASN A 250 -18.06 30.62 33.78
CA ASN A 250 -16.71 30.65 34.34
C ASN A 250 -16.67 30.67 35.89
N THR A 251 -17.83 30.65 36.55
CA THR A 251 -17.96 30.57 38.01
C THR A 251 -18.33 29.16 38.50
N ALA A 252 -18.40 28.19 37.59
CA ALA A 252 -18.61 26.79 37.94
C ALA A 252 -17.61 26.33 39.02
N PRO A 253 -18.03 25.48 39.98
CA PRO A 253 -17.20 25.10 41.11
C PRO A 253 -15.96 24.32 40.65
N LEU A 254 -14.80 24.72 41.17
CA LEU A 254 -13.54 24.01 40.94
C LEU A 254 -13.51 22.72 41.78
N VAL A 255 -13.96 21.62 41.19
CA VAL A 255 -14.05 20.29 41.82
C VAL A 255 -12.70 19.78 42.37
N LYS A 256 -11.61 20.17 41.72
CA LYS A 256 -10.23 19.88 42.10
C LYS A 256 -9.46 21.17 42.19
N HIS A 257 -8.53 21.25 43.13
CA HIS A 257 -7.62 22.38 43.17
C HIS A 257 -6.71 22.37 41.93
N PHE A 258 -6.32 23.55 41.47
CA PHE A 258 -5.48 23.71 40.27
C PHE A 258 -4.19 22.86 40.31
N ASN A 259 -3.57 22.75 41.49
CA ASN A 259 -2.36 21.94 41.69
C ASN A 259 -2.61 20.42 41.60
N GLU A 260 -3.85 19.95 41.65
CA GLU A 260 -4.18 18.54 41.46
C GLU A 260 -4.23 18.16 39.97
N LEU A 261 -4.12 19.14 39.06
CA LEU A 261 -4.07 18.92 37.61
C LEU A 261 -2.65 18.69 37.09
N ASN A 262 -1.65 18.63 37.97
CA ASN A 262 -0.27 18.37 37.60
C ASN A 262 -0.20 17.09 36.76
N ARG A 263 0.47 17.16 35.62
CA ARG A 263 0.70 15.99 34.78
C ARG A 263 1.54 14.99 35.57
N GLN A 264 1.00 13.78 35.71
CA GLN A 264 1.71 12.67 36.32
C GLN A 264 2.30 11.76 35.24
N GLU A 265 3.40 11.11 35.58
CA GLU A 265 3.95 10.05 34.72
C GLU A 265 2.95 8.88 34.67
N ILE A 266 2.82 8.30 33.48
CA ILE A 266 1.95 7.14 33.28
C ILE A 266 2.59 5.94 34.00
N ASP A 267 1.84 5.32 34.91
CA ASP A 267 2.22 4.08 35.59
C ASP A 267 2.10 2.91 34.58
N PRO A 268 3.24 2.31 34.15
CA PRO A 268 3.23 1.29 33.12
C PRO A 268 2.42 0.06 33.50
N ASP A 269 2.45 -0.33 34.77
CA ASP A 269 1.77 -1.53 35.24
C ASP A 269 0.25 -1.33 35.24
N LYS A 270 -0.24 -0.18 35.73
CA LYS A 270 -1.68 0.14 35.69
C LYS A 270 -2.19 0.27 34.26
N ALA A 271 -1.45 0.95 33.39
CA ALA A 271 -1.83 1.13 32.00
C ALA A 271 -1.82 -0.20 31.23
N LEU A 272 -0.79 -1.03 31.37
CA LEU A 272 -0.72 -2.35 30.72
C LEU A 272 -1.79 -3.30 31.27
N HIS A 273 -2.05 -3.27 32.58
CA HIS A 273 -3.10 -4.08 33.18
C HIS A 273 -4.47 -3.74 32.57
N PHE A 274 -4.84 -2.46 32.55
CA PHE A 274 -6.07 -2.00 31.92
C PHE A 274 -6.15 -2.43 30.46
N LEU A 275 -5.10 -2.16 29.65
CA LEU A 275 -5.12 -2.50 28.23
C LEU A 275 -5.22 -4.01 27.96
N LYS A 276 -4.63 -4.85 28.82
CA LYS A 276 -4.74 -6.31 28.76
C LYS A 276 -6.17 -6.75 29.02
N GLU A 277 -6.82 -6.19 30.05
CA GLU A 277 -8.24 -6.45 30.34
C GLU A 277 -9.16 -6.02 29.19
N GLN A 278 -8.84 -4.92 28.50
CA GLN A 278 -9.57 -4.45 27.32
C GLN A 278 -9.28 -5.27 26.05
N GLY A 279 -8.23 -6.09 26.03
CA GLY A 279 -7.79 -6.86 24.85
C GLY A 279 -7.08 -6.02 23.78
N PHE A 280 -6.54 -4.84 24.13
CA PHE A 280 -5.98 -3.88 23.18
C PHE A 280 -4.53 -4.16 22.79
N LYS A 281 -4.29 -5.33 22.18
CA LYS A 281 -2.95 -5.85 21.81
C LYS A 281 -2.07 -4.82 21.08
N THR A 282 -2.62 -4.06 20.14
CA THR A 282 -1.86 -3.04 19.39
C THR A 282 -1.40 -1.87 20.27
N LEU A 283 -2.21 -1.44 21.24
CA LEU A 283 -1.85 -0.36 22.17
C LEU A 283 -0.86 -0.85 23.22
N ILE A 284 -0.99 -2.10 23.68
CA ILE A 284 -0.03 -2.78 24.54
C ILE A 284 1.35 -2.77 23.88
N SER A 285 1.46 -3.29 22.65
CA SER A 285 2.75 -3.33 21.94
C SER A 285 3.33 -1.94 21.65
N ARG A 286 2.47 -0.93 21.45
CA ARG A 286 2.92 0.47 21.27
C ARG A 286 3.55 1.02 22.56
N LEU A 287 2.89 0.86 23.70
CA LEU A 287 3.36 1.37 24.98
C LEU A 287 4.56 0.59 25.52
N GLU A 288 4.57 -0.74 25.37
CA GLU A 288 5.73 -1.57 25.72
C GLU A 288 6.97 -1.11 24.96
N ARG A 289 6.84 -0.79 23.67
CA ARG A 289 7.94 -0.24 22.86
C ARG A 289 8.38 1.16 23.31
N GLN A 290 7.45 2.00 23.75
CA GLN A 290 7.73 3.37 24.18
C GLN A 290 8.43 3.41 25.55
N TRP A 291 7.99 2.60 26.50
CA TRP A 291 8.63 2.47 27.81
C TRP A 291 9.94 1.68 27.79
N GLN A 292 10.14 0.79 26.80
CA GLN A 292 11.45 0.20 26.51
C GLN A 292 12.47 1.22 25.99
N GLY A 293 12.05 2.44 25.62
CA GLY A 293 12.92 3.50 25.10
C GLY A 293 13.54 4.43 26.16
N THR A 294 13.09 4.40 27.43
CA THR A 294 13.42 5.45 28.42
C THR A 294 14.29 5.02 29.60
N GLU A 295 14.65 3.75 29.77
CA GLU A 295 15.57 3.32 30.85
C GLU A 295 16.84 2.66 30.31
N ASN A 296 17.90 3.46 30.26
CA ASN A 296 19.28 2.99 30.26
C ASN A 296 19.71 2.78 31.72
N GLN A 297 19.57 1.55 32.25
CA GLN A 297 20.45 0.85 33.22
C GLN A 297 19.70 -0.30 33.94
N LEU A 298 19.62 -1.47 33.27
CA LEU A 298 19.66 -2.89 33.72
C LEU A 298 18.90 -3.36 34.99
N PRO A 299 18.28 -4.57 35.02
CA PRO A 299 18.84 -5.81 34.46
C PRO A 299 17.88 -6.75 33.68
N ASN A 300 18.47 -7.51 32.73
CA ASN A 300 18.01 -8.79 32.14
C ASN A 300 17.10 -9.62 33.09
N ASN A 301 15.95 -10.20 32.73
CA ASN A 301 15.53 -11.09 31.64
C ASN A 301 13.99 -11.12 31.66
N VAL A 302 13.22 -11.28 30.56
CA VAL A 302 13.18 -12.43 29.66
C VAL A 302 12.97 -11.95 28.22
N ASN A 303 14.06 -11.56 27.57
CA ASN A 303 14.22 -11.83 26.15
C ASN A 303 15.35 -12.84 26.08
N ASP A 304 15.17 -13.93 25.34
CA ASP A 304 16.33 -14.52 24.68
C ASP A 304 16.85 -13.40 23.76
N GLN A 305 17.77 -12.57 24.25
CA GLN A 305 18.56 -11.70 23.38
C GLN A 305 19.23 -12.66 22.42
N LEU A 306 18.83 -12.61 21.14
CA LEU A 306 19.44 -13.41 20.09
C LEU A 306 20.96 -13.28 20.27
N LYS A 307 21.62 -14.40 20.55
CA LYS A 307 23.07 -14.40 20.75
C LYS A 307 23.71 -13.91 19.46
N LYS A 308 24.30 -12.71 19.49
CA LYS A 308 25.00 -12.08 18.36
C LYS A 308 26.50 -12.19 18.55
N GLU A 309 27.17 -12.85 17.63
CA GLU A 309 28.63 -12.93 17.59
C GLU A 309 29.09 -12.55 16.18
N TYR A 310 29.39 -11.25 15.97
CA TYR A 310 29.76 -10.71 14.66
C TYR A 310 31.26 -10.45 14.54
N GLU A 311 31.86 -10.90 13.44
CA GLU A 311 33.29 -10.76 13.17
C GLU A 311 33.57 -9.99 11.88
N LEU A 312 34.48 -9.01 11.92
CA LEU A 312 34.99 -8.35 10.72
C LEU A 312 36.19 -9.11 10.15
N ILE A 313 36.09 -9.57 8.90
CA ILE A 313 37.10 -10.42 8.26
C ILE A 313 38.01 -9.59 7.35
N VAL A 314 39.13 -9.14 7.90
CA VAL A 314 40.14 -8.35 7.16
C VAL A 314 41.42 -9.13 6.83
N THR A 315 41.49 -10.42 7.18
CA THR A 315 42.65 -11.27 6.89
C THR A 315 42.24 -12.61 6.26
N PRO A 316 43.04 -13.16 5.31
CA PRO A 316 42.76 -14.46 4.70
C PRO A 316 42.67 -15.63 5.70
N ASP A 317 43.42 -15.58 6.80
CA ASP A 317 43.43 -16.66 7.79
C ASP A 317 42.11 -16.73 8.58
N HIS A 318 41.47 -15.59 8.84
CA HIS A 318 40.15 -15.56 9.45
C HIS A 318 39.09 -16.10 8.47
N LEU A 319 39.17 -15.71 7.20
CA LEU A 319 38.28 -16.25 6.15
C LEU A 319 38.39 -17.77 6.03
N LYS A 320 39.61 -18.34 6.05
CA LYS A 320 39.83 -19.79 6.03
C LYS A 320 39.20 -20.51 7.23
N LYS A 321 39.22 -19.90 8.43
CA LYS A 321 38.55 -20.46 9.62
C LYS A 321 37.04 -20.52 9.43
N TRP A 322 36.45 -19.46 8.88
CA TRP A 322 35.03 -19.40 8.54
C TRP A 322 34.64 -20.45 7.49
N ILE A 323 35.41 -20.56 6.41
CA ILE A 323 35.21 -21.60 5.38
C ILE A 323 35.20 -23.00 6.02
N LYS A 324 36.16 -23.32 6.90
CA LYS A 324 36.20 -24.60 7.60
C LYS A 324 34.96 -24.82 8.50
N ALA A 325 34.51 -23.78 9.21
CA ALA A 325 33.31 -23.86 10.03
C ALA A 325 32.06 -24.13 9.18
N ILE A 326 31.95 -23.50 8.01
CA ILE A 326 30.83 -23.70 7.08
C ILE A 326 30.81 -25.14 6.55
N TYR A 327 31.96 -25.70 6.16
CA TYR A 327 32.04 -27.11 5.73
C TYR A 327 31.58 -28.08 6.82
N ASN A 328 31.90 -27.80 8.10
CA ASN A 328 31.45 -28.64 9.21
C ASN A 328 29.93 -28.59 9.42
N VAL A 329 29.30 -27.44 9.12
CA VAL A 329 27.85 -27.22 9.30
C VAL A 329 27.05 -27.67 8.08
N GLY A 330 27.64 -27.62 6.88
CA GLY A 330 27.01 -27.98 5.61
C GLY A 330 26.05 -26.92 5.04
N LYS A 331 25.95 -25.75 5.66
CA LYS A 331 25.06 -24.66 5.26
C LYS A 331 25.52 -23.31 5.78
N VAL A 332 25.23 -22.25 5.05
CA VAL A 332 25.63 -20.87 5.36
C VAL A 332 24.61 -19.87 4.83
N ALA A 333 24.29 -18.82 5.58
CA ALA A 333 23.57 -17.68 5.04
C ALA A 333 24.54 -16.75 4.31
N VAL A 334 24.16 -16.26 3.15
CA VAL A 334 24.99 -15.40 2.29
C VAL A 334 24.18 -14.19 1.91
N ASP A 335 24.81 -13.03 2.01
CA ASP A 335 24.24 -11.76 1.58
C ASP A 335 25.37 -10.84 1.04
N THR A 336 25.00 -9.86 0.22
CA THR A 336 25.93 -8.98 -0.48
C THR A 336 25.59 -7.51 -0.32
N GLU A 337 26.62 -6.74 -0.01
CA GLU A 337 26.53 -5.31 0.12
C GLU A 337 27.05 -4.64 -1.15
N THR A 338 26.33 -3.63 -1.65
CA THR A 338 26.58 -3.07 -2.97
C THR A 338 26.37 -1.55 -3.05
N THR A 339 26.78 -0.94 -4.17
CA THR A 339 26.63 0.51 -4.38
C THR A 339 25.26 0.97 -4.86
N GLY A 340 24.31 0.06 -5.12
CA GLY A 340 22.99 0.42 -5.63
C GLY A 340 22.02 -0.76 -5.67
N LEU A 341 20.80 -0.54 -6.18
CA LEU A 341 19.73 -1.55 -6.19
C LEU A 341 19.60 -2.33 -7.52
N ASP A 342 20.32 -1.91 -8.58
CA ASP A 342 20.35 -2.62 -9.86
C ASP A 342 21.52 -3.61 -9.87
N PRO A 343 21.26 -4.93 -9.75
CA PRO A 343 22.34 -5.93 -9.65
C PRO A 343 23.20 -6.01 -10.93
N MET A 344 22.69 -5.56 -12.07
CA MET A 344 23.44 -5.56 -13.34
C MET A 344 24.44 -4.40 -13.44
N GLN A 345 24.31 -3.38 -12.58
CA GLN A 345 25.17 -2.20 -12.57
C GLN A 345 25.89 -1.95 -11.25
N ALA A 346 25.31 -2.35 -10.12
CA ALA A 346 25.86 -2.15 -8.78
C ALA A 346 27.22 -2.82 -8.61
N ASP A 347 28.14 -2.17 -7.91
CA ASP A 347 29.45 -2.73 -7.60
C ASP A 347 29.42 -3.44 -6.25
N LEU A 348 30.11 -4.58 -6.15
CA LEU A 348 30.23 -5.35 -4.91
C LEU A 348 31.13 -4.62 -3.90
N VAL A 349 30.59 -4.38 -2.71
CA VAL A 349 31.26 -3.67 -1.61
C VAL A 349 31.70 -4.63 -0.51
N GLY A 350 30.90 -5.67 -0.23
CA GLY A 350 31.25 -6.69 0.74
C GLY A 350 30.33 -7.91 0.68
N ILE A 351 30.73 -8.97 1.38
CA ILE A 351 29.97 -10.22 1.51
C ILE A 351 29.80 -10.52 2.99
N SER A 352 28.59 -10.84 3.42
CA SER A 352 28.31 -11.33 4.78
C SER A 352 28.02 -12.83 4.75
N LEU A 353 28.44 -13.53 5.81
CA LEU A 353 28.21 -14.96 5.99
C LEU A 353 27.65 -15.23 7.38
N GLY A 354 26.59 -16.04 7.48
CA GLY A 354 25.91 -16.39 8.72
C GLY A 354 25.86 -17.89 8.99
N LEU A 355 26.03 -18.29 10.25
CA LEU A 355 25.89 -19.67 10.74
C LEU A 355 24.63 -19.84 11.60
N PRO A 356 24.11 -21.07 11.75
CA PRO A 356 22.86 -21.32 12.48
C PRO A 356 22.91 -21.01 13.98
N ASP A 357 24.10 -20.86 14.57
CA ASP A 357 24.32 -20.64 16.00
C ASP A 357 24.34 -19.15 16.39
N GLY A 358 23.98 -18.25 15.46
CA GLY A 358 23.95 -16.80 15.69
C GLY A 358 25.29 -16.10 15.44
N LYS A 359 26.29 -16.84 14.93
CA LYS A 359 27.55 -16.25 14.47
C LYS A 359 27.38 -15.75 13.05
N ALA A 360 27.83 -14.52 12.79
CA ALA A 360 27.94 -14.00 11.44
C ALA A 360 29.23 -13.21 11.25
N CYS A 361 29.62 -12.98 10.01
CA CYS A 361 30.80 -12.19 9.70
C CYS A 361 30.55 -11.30 8.49
N TYR A 362 31.30 -10.20 8.41
CA TYR A 362 31.33 -9.31 7.26
C TYR A 362 32.74 -9.25 6.66
N ILE A 363 32.82 -9.46 5.34
CA ILE A 363 34.05 -9.44 4.56
C ILE A 363 34.03 -8.15 3.70
N PRO A 364 34.68 -7.06 4.13
CA PRO A 364 34.76 -5.83 3.35
C PRO A 364 35.69 -6.00 2.15
N ILE A 365 35.25 -5.55 0.97
CA ILE A 365 35.95 -5.70 -0.32
C ILE A 365 36.36 -4.35 -0.90
N ALA A 366 35.42 -3.40 -0.99
CA ALA A 366 35.60 -2.16 -1.73
C ALA A 366 35.20 -0.89 -0.96
N HIS A 367 35.29 -0.90 0.37
CA HIS A 367 35.06 0.31 1.17
C HIS A 367 36.09 1.39 0.88
N LYS A 368 35.62 2.64 0.86
CA LYS A 368 36.36 3.88 0.67
C LYS A 368 36.21 4.73 1.92
N LYS A 369 37.23 5.54 2.23
CA LYS A 369 37.09 6.58 3.26
C LYS A 369 36.15 7.67 2.75
N ALA A 370 35.30 8.21 3.62
CA ALA A 370 34.48 9.37 3.32
C ALA A 370 35.37 10.54 2.88
N GLN A 371 35.07 11.16 1.72
CA GLN A 371 35.68 12.43 1.36
C GLN A 371 35.17 13.49 2.32
N GLN A 372 36.04 13.96 3.22
CA GLN A 372 35.76 15.20 3.94
C GLN A 372 35.58 16.32 2.90
N GLN A 373 34.53 17.12 3.04
CA GLN A 373 34.36 18.33 2.24
C GLN A 373 35.62 19.18 2.41
N LEU A 374 36.43 19.25 1.35
CA LEU A 374 37.58 20.12 1.26
C LEU A 374 37.12 21.56 1.47
N THR A 375 37.38 22.09 2.66
CA THR A 375 37.44 23.53 2.86
C THR A 375 38.70 24.06 2.16
N LEU A 376 38.61 25.27 1.61
CA LEU A 376 39.59 25.91 0.72
C LEU A 376 40.92 26.31 1.43
N GLY A 377 41.42 25.49 2.36
CA GLY A 377 42.61 25.76 3.17
C GLY A 377 43.56 24.58 3.38
N ASP A 378 43.14 23.32 3.21
CA ASP A 378 43.97 22.15 3.55
C ASP A 378 44.67 21.55 2.32
N PHE A 379 45.60 22.30 1.75
CA PHE A 379 46.64 21.75 0.87
C PHE A 379 47.90 21.45 1.68
N ALA A 380 47.84 20.46 2.56
CA ALA A 380 49.04 19.88 3.16
C ALA A 380 48.84 18.40 3.49
N SER A 381 49.43 17.56 2.64
CA SER A 381 50.00 16.24 2.96
C SER A 381 49.24 15.37 3.98
N SER A 382 48.40 14.47 3.49
CA SER A 382 48.26 13.15 4.13
C SER A 382 48.19 12.06 3.06
N GLU A 383 49.26 11.27 2.95
CA GLU A 383 49.17 9.94 2.37
C GLU A 383 48.23 9.12 3.28
N SER A 384 46.98 8.99 2.84
CA SER A 384 45.94 8.30 3.60
C SER A 384 46.27 6.80 3.69
N GLU A 385 46.51 6.28 4.90
CA GLU A 385 46.58 4.83 5.15
C GLU A 385 45.32 4.14 4.58
N ALA A 386 45.51 3.23 3.62
CA ALA A 386 44.43 2.47 3.00
C ALA A 386 43.68 1.63 4.05
N LEU A 387 42.36 1.53 3.92
CA LEU A 387 41.54 0.66 4.78
C LEU A 387 42.00 -0.80 4.60
N LYS A 388 42.21 -1.52 5.71
CA LYS A 388 42.61 -2.94 5.69
C LYS A 388 41.44 -3.80 5.21
N GLN A 389 41.57 -4.36 4.00
CA GLN A 389 40.59 -5.22 3.34
C GLN A 389 41.34 -6.32 2.57
N ILE A 390 40.71 -7.48 2.38
CA ILE A 390 41.32 -8.57 1.60
C ILE A 390 41.15 -8.24 0.11
N PRO A 391 42.20 -8.37 -0.73
CA PRO A 391 42.05 -8.16 -2.16
C PRO A 391 40.98 -9.09 -2.76
N LEU A 392 40.11 -8.55 -3.61
CA LEU A 392 39.00 -9.31 -4.21
C LEU A 392 39.45 -10.63 -4.85
N SER A 393 40.58 -10.64 -5.58
CA SER A 393 41.10 -11.86 -6.21
C SER A 393 41.35 -12.98 -5.20
N GLN A 394 41.92 -12.66 -4.03
CA GLN A 394 42.14 -13.64 -2.97
C GLN A 394 40.83 -14.12 -2.34
N ILE A 395 39.82 -13.25 -2.22
CA ILE A 395 38.49 -13.64 -1.74
C ILE A 395 37.84 -14.61 -2.72
N VAL A 396 37.91 -14.32 -4.02
CA VAL A 396 37.40 -15.21 -5.08
C VAL A 396 38.09 -16.57 -5.02
N ASP A 397 39.43 -16.61 -4.95
CA ASP A 397 40.21 -17.85 -4.87
C ASP A 397 39.83 -18.72 -3.66
N LEU A 398 39.53 -18.09 -2.52
CA LEU A 398 39.20 -18.80 -1.27
C LEU A 398 37.73 -19.20 -1.18
N LEU A 399 36.81 -18.33 -1.58
CA LEU A 399 35.38 -18.47 -1.31
C LEU A 399 34.61 -19.06 -2.49
N SER A 400 35.08 -18.90 -3.74
CA SER A 400 34.40 -19.47 -4.92
C SER A 400 34.23 -20.99 -4.86
N PRO A 401 35.21 -21.81 -4.40
CA PRO A 401 35.01 -23.25 -4.26
C PRO A 401 33.87 -23.60 -3.30
N LEU A 402 33.75 -22.89 -2.18
CA LEU A 402 32.67 -23.08 -1.20
C LEU A 402 31.30 -22.71 -1.79
N MET A 403 31.22 -21.58 -2.50
CA MET A 403 29.97 -21.10 -3.11
C MET A 403 29.46 -22.08 -4.18
N ALA A 404 30.37 -22.66 -4.97
CA ALA A 404 30.04 -23.60 -6.03
C ALA A 404 29.78 -25.03 -5.55
N ASP A 405 30.11 -25.37 -4.29
CA ASP A 405 29.97 -26.73 -3.77
C ASP A 405 28.48 -27.08 -3.57
N PRO A 406 27.95 -28.11 -4.27
CA PRO A 406 26.55 -28.51 -4.16
C PRO A 406 26.21 -29.17 -2.80
N SER A 407 27.21 -29.62 -2.03
CA SER A 407 27.04 -30.19 -0.70
C SER A 407 26.80 -29.14 0.40
N ILE A 408 27.06 -27.86 0.09
CA ILE A 408 26.84 -26.74 1.00
C ILE A 408 25.59 -25.97 0.56
N LEU A 409 24.60 -25.86 1.44
CA LEU A 409 23.40 -25.06 1.18
C LEU A 409 23.67 -23.59 1.47
N LYS A 410 23.48 -22.72 0.46
CA LYS A 410 23.54 -21.26 0.64
C LYS A 410 22.14 -20.71 0.87
N VAL A 411 21.94 -19.92 1.91
CA VAL A 411 20.65 -19.36 2.28
C VAL A 411 20.71 -17.84 2.12
N GLY A 412 19.80 -17.26 1.35
CA GLY A 412 19.73 -15.81 1.19
C GLY A 412 18.34 -15.26 1.48
N HIS A 413 18.22 -13.95 1.44
CA HIS A 413 16.96 -13.24 1.41
C HIS A 413 16.91 -12.46 0.09
N ASN A 414 16.01 -12.82 -0.83
CA ASN A 414 16.06 -12.33 -2.22
C ASN A 414 17.39 -12.70 -2.92
N ILE A 415 17.82 -13.95 -2.77
CA ILE A 415 19.15 -14.44 -3.18
C ILE A 415 19.44 -14.25 -4.67
N LYS A 416 18.39 -14.10 -5.50
CA LYS A 416 18.54 -13.79 -6.92
C LYS A 416 19.37 -12.52 -7.15
N TYR A 417 19.23 -11.51 -6.28
CA TYR A 417 20.04 -10.29 -6.33
C TYR A 417 21.53 -10.62 -6.16
N ASP A 418 21.86 -11.37 -5.10
CA ASP A 418 23.22 -11.81 -4.80
C ASP A 418 23.80 -12.64 -5.93
N LEU A 419 23.04 -13.57 -6.50
CA LEU A 419 23.47 -14.38 -7.64
C LEU A 419 23.90 -13.54 -8.84
N LEU A 420 23.13 -12.49 -9.16
CA LEU A 420 23.42 -11.59 -10.28
C LEU A 420 24.67 -10.74 -10.03
N VAL A 421 24.82 -10.22 -8.82
CA VAL A 421 26.01 -9.43 -8.43
C VAL A 421 27.25 -10.32 -8.39
N LEU A 422 27.21 -11.43 -7.64
CA LEU A 422 28.33 -12.34 -7.42
C LEU A 422 28.84 -12.97 -8.73
N ALA A 423 27.94 -13.29 -9.67
CA ALA A 423 28.32 -13.81 -10.99
C ALA A 423 29.25 -12.87 -11.77
N ARG A 424 29.12 -11.55 -11.60
CA ARG A 424 29.99 -10.56 -12.26
C ARG A 424 31.41 -10.53 -11.70
N TYR A 425 31.62 -11.10 -10.52
CA TYR A 425 32.90 -11.14 -9.81
C TYR A 425 33.51 -12.55 -9.76
N GLY A 426 32.99 -13.49 -10.56
CA GLY A 426 33.57 -14.82 -10.71
C GLY A 426 33.08 -15.86 -9.71
N PHE A 427 32.06 -15.54 -8.90
CA PHE A 427 31.42 -16.51 -8.02
C PHE A 427 30.28 -17.22 -8.76
N ASN A 428 30.17 -18.52 -8.55
CA ASN A 428 29.00 -19.31 -8.97
C ASN A 428 28.41 -19.99 -7.74
N LEU A 429 27.15 -19.72 -7.45
CA LEU A 429 26.46 -20.31 -6.30
C LEU A 429 25.57 -21.45 -6.80
N ASP A 430 25.78 -22.64 -6.26
CA ASP A 430 24.90 -23.80 -6.46
C ASP A 430 24.01 -24.01 -5.22
N THR A 431 23.05 -24.95 -5.21
CA THR A 431 22.27 -25.35 -4.02
C THR A 431 21.88 -24.18 -3.09
N ILE A 432 20.83 -23.46 -3.46
CA ILE A 432 20.40 -22.23 -2.78
C ILE A 432 19.06 -22.38 -2.08
N ASP A 433 18.79 -21.62 -1.03
CA ASP A 433 17.48 -21.38 -0.44
C ASP A 433 17.25 -19.87 -0.31
N ASP A 434 15.99 -19.45 -0.32
CA ASP A 434 15.60 -18.04 -0.28
C ASP A 434 14.43 -17.83 0.68
N THR A 435 14.69 -17.10 1.76
CA THR A 435 13.70 -16.85 2.82
C THR A 435 12.56 -15.94 2.39
N MET A 436 12.78 -15.01 1.45
CA MET A 436 11.72 -14.17 0.87
C MET A 436 10.73 -15.06 0.10
N VAL A 437 11.26 -15.98 -0.72
CA VAL A 437 10.43 -16.92 -1.50
C VAL A 437 9.73 -17.93 -0.59
N MET A 438 10.41 -18.46 0.44
CA MET A 438 9.76 -19.34 1.43
C MET A 438 8.59 -18.64 2.13
N SER A 439 8.78 -17.40 2.58
CA SER A 439 7.72 -16.61 3.21
C SER A 439 6.54 -16.41 2.26
N TYR A 440 6.81 -16.08 0.99
CA TYR A 440 5.76 -15.92 -0.02
C TYR A 440 4.97 -17.20 -0.28
N VAL A 441 5.64 -18.35 -0.36
CA VAL A 441 4.95 -19.65 -0.54
C VAL A 441 4.06 -19.99 0.66
N LEU A 442 4.49 -19.63 1.88
CA LEU A 442 3.75 -19.90 3.12
C LEU A 442 2.56 -18.95 3.33
N ASP A 443 2.79 -17.66 3.18
CA ASP A 443 1.89 -16.60 3.63
C ASP A 443 1.29 -15.77 2.48
N GLY A 444 1.70 -16.00 1.22
CA GLY A 444 1.24 -15.27 0.04
C GLY A 444 1.24 -13.75 0.26
N THR A 445 0.29 -13.04 -0.31
CA THR A 445 0.20 -11.57 -0.16
C THR A 445 -0.48 -11.10 1.14
N LYS A 446 -0.41 -11.89 2.23
CA LYS A 446 -0.99 -11.52 3.53
C LYS A 446 -0.21 -10.39 4.21
N ASN A 447 1.10 -10.34 3.99
CA ASN A 447 2.04 -9.35 4.49
C ASN A 447 3.12 -9.09 3.44
N GLY A 448 3.99 -8.10 3.67
CA GLY A 448 5.19 -7.96 2.86
C GLY A 448 6.23 -9.03 3.20
N HIS A 449 7.14 -9.27 2.26
CA HIS A 449 8.19 -10.30 2.40
C HIS A 449 9.59 -9.71 2.58
N GLY A 450 9.70 -8.41 2.87
CA GLY A 450 11.00 -7.81 3.18
C GLY A 450 11.54 -8.30 4.52
N MET A 451 12.85 -8.47 4.63
CA MET A 451 13.50 -9.06 5.80
C MET A 451 13.13 -8.33 7.10
N ASP A 452 13.11 -7.00 7.11
CA ASP A 452 12.74 -6.19 8.28
C ASP A 452 11.33 -6.50 8.81
N GLU A 453 10.38 -6.63 7.89
CA GLU A 453 9.00 -6.96 8.20
C GLU A 453 8.90 -8.40 8.75
N LEU A 454 9.60 -9.35 8.12
CA LEU A 454 9.61 -10.74 8.53
C LEU A 454 10.32 -10.96 9.87
N ALA A 455 11.43 -10.27 10.12
CA ALA A 455 12.15 -10.32 11.39
C ALA A 455 11.25 -9.82 12.52
N LYS A 456 10.54 -8.71 12.30
CA LYS A 456 9.57 -8.18 13.26
C LYS A 456 8.39 -9.14 13.47
N LEU A 457 7.83 -9.68 12.40
CA LEU A 457 6.64 -10.53 12.45
C LEU A 457 6.91 -11.89 13.11
N HIS A 458 8.04 -12.50 12.78
CA HIS A 458 8.31 -13.89 13.13
C HIS A 458 9.33 -14.08 14.26
N LEU A 459 10.25 -13.12 14.44
CA LEU A 459 11.29 -13.19 15.47
C LEU A 459 11.08 -12.15 16.57
N ASN A 460 10.05 -11.30 16.46
CA ASN A 460 9.83 -10.12 17.31
C ASN A 460 11.10 -9.25 17.41
N TYR A 461 11.81 -9.12 16.29
CA TYR A 461 13.13 -8.51 16.22
C TYR A 461 13.12 -7.31 15.27
N LYS A 462 13.66 -6.16 15.71
CA LYS A 462 13.83 -4.97 14.85
C LYS A 462 15.25 -4.98 14.29
N THR A 463 15.36 -5.12 12.98
CA THR A 463 16.62 -5.00 12.23
C THR A 463 17.11 -3.55 12.14
N ILE A 464 18.39 -3.40 11.89
CA ILE A 464 19.05 -2.15 11.52
C ILE A 464 18.63 -1.84 10.08
N THR A 465 18.06 -0.65 9.85
CA THR A 465 17.60 -0.29 8.51
C THR A 465 18.73 0.31 7.67
N PHE A 466 18.66 0.18 6.34
CA PHE A 466 19.63 0.81 5.43
C PHE A 466 19.73 2.33 5.66
N GLU A 467 18.61 3.00 5.96
CA GLU A 467 18.60 4.44 6.27
C GLU A 467 19.37 4.79 7.56
N GLU A 468 19.37 3.90 8.55
CA GLU A 468 20.13 4.06 9.80
C GLU A 468 21.63 3.95 9.57
N VAL A 469 22.10 3.28 8.49
CA VAL A 469 23.53 3.18 8.14
C VAL A 469 23.98 4.17 7.05
N ALA A 470 23.18 4.32 5.99
CA ALA A 470 23.51 5.09 4.80
C ALA A 470 22.89 6.51 4.77
N GLY A 471 21.96 6.83 5.67
CA GLY A 471 21.21 8.09 5.66
C GLY A 471 20.06 8.10 4.65
N THR A 472 19.45 9.27 4.45
CA THR A 472 18.21 9.42 3.65
C THR A 472 18.29 10.56 2.61
N GLY A 473 17.44 10.46 1.58
CA GLY A 473 17.27 11.50 0.58
C GLY A 473 18.54 11.78 -0.24
N LYS A 474 18.78 13.04 -0.59
CA LYS A 474 19.94 13.45 -1.40
C LYS A 474 21.29 13.29 -0.70
N ASN A 475 21.29 13.15 0.62
CA ASN A 475 22.50 12.97 1.43
C ASN A 475 22.78 11.49 1.73
N GLN A 476 21.95 10.57 1.22
CA GLN A 476 22.18 9.13 1.35
C GLN A 476 23.49 8.76 0.64
N ILE A 477 24.39 8.10 1.36
CA ILE A 477 25.65 7.60 0.82
C ILE A 477 25.47 6.18 0.27
N THR A 478 26.34 5.77 -0.65
CA THR A 478 26.44 4.38 -1.08
C THR A 478 27.22 3.55 -0.06
N PHE A 479 27.01 2.23 -0.03
CA PHE A 479 27.53 1.37 1.03
C PHE A 479 29.07 1.35 1.11
N ASP A 480 29.77 1.63 0.01
CA ASP A 480 31.22 1.77 -0.03
C ASP A 480 31.75 2.92 0.84
N TYR A 481 30.92 3.90 1.22
CA TYR A 481 31.30 4.98 2.14
C TYR A 481 30.83 4.76 3.59
N VAL A 482 30.11 3.67 3.88
CA VAL A 482 29.71 3.33 5.24
C VAL A 482 30.95 2.90 6.04
N ASP A 483 31.05 3.38 7.28
CA ASP A 483 32.13 2.98 8.20
C ASP A 483 32.10 1.47 8.48
N LEU A 484 33.27 0.83 8.53
CA LEU A 484 33.40 -0.62 8.65
C LEU A 484 32.72 -1.20 9.88
N LYS A 485 32.66 -0.47 11.00
CA LYS A 485 31.97 -0.95 12.20
C LYS A 485 30.45 -0.98 11.99
N ARG A 486 29.89 0.04 11.36
CA ARG A 486 28.46 0.10 11.03
C ARG A 486 28.10 -0.89 9.93
N ALA A 487 28.97 -1.04 8.94
CA ALA A 487 28.83 -2.03 7.88
C ALA A 487 28.82 -3.46 8.44
N LEU A 488 29.70 -3.77 9.40
CA LEU A 488 29.70 -5.05 10.10
C LEU A 488 28.35 -5.32 10.78
N GLU A 489 27.88 -4.39 11.61
CA GLU A 489 26.65 -4.59 12.39
C GLU A 489 25.44 -4.82 11.49
N TYR A 490 25.33 -4.06 10.40
CA TYR A 490 24.24 -4.20 9.41
C TYR A 490 24.36 -5.51 8.63
N ALA A 491 25.46 -5.71 7.90
CA ALA A 491 25.59 -6.83 6.96
C ALA A 491 25.63 -8.20 7.67
N ALA A 492 26.29 -8.27 8.83
CA ALA A 492 26.31 -9.52 9.61
C ALA A 492 24.94 -9.82 10.25
N GLU A 493 24.17 -8.79 10.60
CA GLU A 493 22.79 -8.97 11.07
C GLU A 493 21.89 -9.52 9.98
N ASP A 494 21.99 -9.01 8.74
CA ASP A 494 21.20 -9.50 7.61
C ASP A 494 21.43 -11.00 7.37
N ALA A 495 22.69 -11.45 7.43
CA ALA A 495 23.04 -12.86 7.32
C ALA A 495 22.53 -13.71 8.50
N ASP A 496 22.65 -13.22 9.76
CA ASP A 496 22.12 -13.94 10.94
C ASP A 496 20.59 -14.07 10.89
N ILE A 497 19.89 -12.95 10.69
CA ILE A 497 18.43 -12.90 10.66
C ILE A 497 17.89 -13.75 9.51
N THR A 498 18.52 -13.71 8.34
CA THR A 498 18.21 -14.61 7.22
C THR A 498 18.29 -16.08 7.65
N PHE A 499 19.34 -16.49 8.37
CA PHE A 499 19.47 -17.87 8.83
C PHE A 499 18.38 -18.27 9.84
N ARG A 500 18.04 -17.37 10.76
CA ARG A 500 16.98 -17.60 11.76
C ARG A 500 15.61 -17.74 11.09
N LEU A 501 15.30 -16.87 10.13
CA LEU A 501 14.08 -16.95 9.32
C LEU A 501 14.03 -18.26 8.53
N HIS A 502 15.13 -18.67 7.90
CA HIS A 502 15.22 -19.96 7.20
C HIS A 502 14.91 -21.14 8.11
N THR A 503 15.48 -21.16 9.31
CA THR A 503 15.26 -22.24 10.29
C THR A 503 13.79 -22.34 10.69
N LEU A 504 13.09 -21.21 10.80
CA LEU A 504 11.66 -21.16 11.05
C LEU A 504 10.85 -21.63 9.83
N PHE A 505 11.09 -21.02 8.66
CA PHE A 505 10.31 -21.27 7.46
C PHE A 505 10.48 -22.69 6.92
N LYS A 506 11.68 -23.28 6.98
CA LYS A 506 11.88 -24.69 6.60
C LYS A 506 11.00 -25.65 7.39
N LYS A 507 10.79 -25.40 8.69
CA LYS A 507 9.86 -26.21 9.50
C LYS A 507 8.42 -26.00 9.04
N ARG A 508 8.03 -24.74 8.82
CA ARG A 508 6.68 -24.37 8.38
C ARG A 508 6.30 -24.97 7.03
N LEU A 509 7.23 -25.00 6.06
CA LEU A 509 6.98 -25.57 4.73
C LEU A 509 6.44 -27.00 4.82
N VAL A 510 6.99 -27.81 5.73
CA VAL A 510 6.56 -29.19 5.95
C VAL A 510 5.20 -29.22 6.66
N THR A 511 5.06 -28.49 7.78
CA THR A 511 3.83 -28.54 8.59
C THR A 511 2.61 -27.96 7.89
N GLU A 512 2.82 -27.03 6.95
CA GLU A 512 1.77 -26.36 6.18
C GLU A 512 1.62 -26.92 4.76
N SER A 513 2.25 -28.08 4.45
CA SER A 513 2.17 -28.75 3.14
C SER A 513 2.61 -27.89 1.94
N ALA A 514 3.46 -26.90 2.18
CA ALA A 514 3.93 -25.95 1.16
C ALA A 514 5.29 -26.35 0.54
N THR A 515 5.90 -27.44 1.02
CA THR A 515 7.19 -27.96 0.52
C THR A 515 7.20 -28.20 -0.99
N SER A 516 6.14 -28.77 -1.56
CA SER A 516 6.11 -29.08 -3.00
C SER A 516 6.19 -27.81 -3.85
N VAL A 517 5.42 -26.78 -3.51
CA VAL A 517 5.43 -25.50 -4.23
C VAL A 517 6.80 -24.84 -4.12
N TYR A 518 7.40 -24.83 -2.93
CA TYR A 518 8.72 -24.25 -2.74
C TYR A 518 9.81 -25.03 -3.50
N GLU A 519 9.96 -26.34 -3.24
CA GLU A 519 11.08 -27.14 -3.74
C GLU A 519 10.97 -27.47 -5.23
N ASN A 520 9.76 -27.65 -5.76
CA ASN A 520 9.57 -28.10 -7.15
C ASN A 520 9.20 -26.98 -8.13
N ILE A 521 8.76 -25.82 -7.64
CA ILE A 521 8.29 -24.72 -8.50
C ILE A 521 9.13 -23.47 -8.30
N ASP A 522 9.11 -22.86 -7.11
CA ASP A 522 9.68 -21.52 -6.93
C ASP A 522 11.21 -21.56 -6.71
N ARG A 523 11.75 -22.49 -5.91
CA ARG A 523 13.19 -22.60 -5.67
C ARG A 523 13.98 -22.88 -6.95
N PRO A 524 13.59 -23.83 -7.83
CA PRO A 524 14.32 -24.09 -9.08
C PRO A 524 14.20 -22.96 -10.11
N LEU A 525 13.21 -22.08 -9.97
CA LEU A 525 12.99 -20.95 -10.87
C LEU A 525 14.00 -19.82 -10.65
N ILE A 526 14.50 -19.64 -9.42
CA ILE A 526 15.48 -18.59 -9.07
C ILE A 526 16.69 -18.56 -10.03
N PRO A 527 17.42 -19.67 -10.28
CA PRO A 527 18.53 -19.65 -11.23
C PRO A 527 18.09 -19.40 -12.68
N VAL A 528 16.88 -19.81 -13.07
CA VAL A 528 16.33 -19.54 -14.42
C VAL A 528 16.11 -18.05 -14.60
N LEU A 529 15.50 -17.37 -13.63
CA LEU A 529 15.31 -15.91 -13.68
C LEU A 529 16.63 -15.18 -13.65
N LYS A 530 17.58 -15.61 -12.81
CA LYS A 530 18.94 -15.05 -12.82
C LYS A 530 19.59 -15.15 -14.21
N ASP A 531 19.47 -16.27 -14.90
CA ASP A 531 20.01 -16.43 -16.26
C ASP A 531 19.31 -15.53 -17.29
N MET A 532 17.97 -15.41 -17.20
CA MET A 532 17.18 -14.53 -18.08
C MET A 532 17.57 -13.06 -17.88
N GLU A 533 17.62 -12.60 -16.62
CA GLU A 533 17.97 -11.23 -16.26
C GLU A 533 19.41 -10.91 -16.65
N GLN A 534 20.34 -11.82 -16.43
CA GLN A 534 21.74 -11.65 -16.84
C GLN A 534 21.89 -11.58 -18.38
N THR A 535 21.09 -12.36 -19.12
CA THR A 535 21.13 -12.36 -20.60
C THR A 535 20.56 -11.06 -21.17
N GLY A 536 19.40 -10.63 -20.68
CA GLY A 536 18.70 -9.46 -21.19
C GLY A 536 18.21 -9.58 -22.64
N VAL A 537 17.43 -8.61 -23.11
CA VAL A 537 16.90 -8.55 -24.49
C VAL A 537 17.53 -7.41 -25.27
N LYS A 538 17.85 -7.65 -26.55
CA LYS A 538 18.41 -6.62 -27.44
C LYS A 538 17.30 -5.79 -28.07
N ILE A 539 17.62 -4.51 -28.28
CA ILE A 539 16.71 -3.53 -28.85
C ILE A 539 17.37 -2.80 -30.01
N ASP A 540 16.61 -2.55 -31.07
CA ASP A 540 16.95 -1.62 -32.13
C ASP A 540 16.70 -0.16 -31.69
N VAL A 541 17.76 0.48 -31.22
CA VAL A 541 17.73 1.88 -30.74
C VAL A 541 17.35 2.84 -31.85
N ASN A 542 17.84 2.62 -33.08
CA ASN A 542 17.57 3.52 -34.20
C ASN A 542 16.09 3.50 -34.57
N TYR A 543 15.50 2.31 -34.58
CA TYR A 543 14.08 2.15 -34.85
C TYR A 543 13.21 2.74 -33.72
N LEU A 544 13.57 2.57 -32.44
CA LEU A 544 12.86 3.24 -31.34
C LEU A 544 12.93 4.76 -31.42
N ASP A 545 14.08 5.33 -31.77
CA ASP A 545 14.25 6.78 -31.92
C ASP A 545 13.40 7.34 -33.06
N GLN A 546 13.30 6.59 -34.17
CA GLN A 546 12.41 6.93 -35.29
C GLN A 546 10.94 6.86 -34.87
N LEU A 547 10.55 5.80 -34.16
CA LEU A 547 9.19 5.62 -33.65
C LEU A 547 8.82 6.72 -32.63
N GLY A 548 9.77 7.13 -31.77
CA GLY A 548 9.59 8.23 -30.83
C GLY A 548 9.31 9.57 -31.53
N LYS A 549 9.96 9.82 -32.67
CA LYS A 549 9.69 11.00 -33.52
C LYS A 549 8.32 10.92 -34.20
N GLU A 550 7.93 9.74 -34.68
CA GLU A 550 6.59 9.50 -35.24
C GLU A 550 5.49 9.76 -34.20
N PHE A 551 5.64 9.21 -32.99
CA PHE A 551 4.70 9.42 -31.90
C PHE A 551 4.63 10.89 -31.49
N GLN A 552 5.77 11.59 -31.43
CA GLN A 552 5.78 13.02 -31.13
C GLN A 552 5.01 13.83 -32.17
N LYS A 553 5.17 13.52 -33.46
CA LYS A 553 4.44 14.20 -34.54
C LYS A 553 2.93 14.01 -34.40
N ARG A 554 2.50 12.78 -34.17
CA ARG A 554 1.06 12.44 -34.04
C ARG A 554 0.44 12.96 -32.74
N LEU A 555 1.23 13.07 -31.65
CA LEU A 555 0.80 13.76 -30.43
C LEU A 555 0.51 15.24 -30.69
N LEU A 556 1.35 15.92 -31.48
CA LEU A 556 1.13 17.33 -31.85
C LEU A 556 -0.09 17.52 -32.76
N GLU A 557 -0.37 16.55 -33.63
CA GLU A 557 -1.57 16.54 -34.47
C GLU A 557 -2.84 16.36 -33.62
N LEU A 558 -2.86 15.36 -32.73
CA LEU A 558 -3.96 15.13 -31.79
C LEU A 558 -4.15 16.30 -30.83
N GLU A 559 -3.08 16.93 -30.37
CA GLU A 559 -3.15 18.11 -29.51
C GLU A 559 -3.86 19.28 -30.21
N LYS A 560 -3.51 19.56 -31.47
CA LYS A 560 -4.21 20.57 -32.28
C LYS A 560 -5.68 20.22 -32.52
N GLU A 561 -6.00 18.95 -32.77
CA GLU A 561 -7.39 18.51 -32.91
C GLU A 561 -8.17 18.71 -31.61
N ILE A 562 -7.59 18.36 -30.46
CA ILE A 562 -8.21 18.50 -29.14
C ILE A 562 -8.42 19.97 -28.79
N HIS A 563 -7.43 20.84 -29.00
CA HIS A 563 -7.57 22.29 -28.79
C HIS A 563 -8.62 22.89 -29.72
N GLY A 564 -8.67 22.45 -30.99
CA GLY A 564 -9.72 22.86 -31.94
C GLY A 564 -11.14 22.45 -31.51
N LEU A 565 -11.30 21.23 -30.97
CA LEU A 565 -12.58 20.74 -30.45
C LEU A 565 -12.98 21.41 -29.12
N ALA A 566 -12.01 21.78 -28.28
CA ALA A 566 -12.24 22.44 -27.00
C ALA A 566 -12.46 23.97 -27.14
N GLY A 567 -11.94 24.58 -28.22
CA GLY A 567 -11.99 26.02 -28.46
C GLY A 567 -10.96 26.84 -27.68
N GLU A 568 -9.99 26.18 -27.02
CA GLU A 568 -8.88 26.83 -26.32
C GLU A 568 -7.67 25.90 -26.17
N ASP A 569 -6.53 26.51 -25.87
CA ASP A 569 -5.29 25.79 -25.56
C ASP A 569 -5.20 25.47 -24.07
N PHE A 570 -4.89 24.22 -23.75
CA PHE A 570 -4.67 23.76 -22.38
C PHE A 570 -3.76 22.53 -22.35
N ASN A 571 -3.23 22.20 -21.18
CA ASN A 571 -2.43 21.00 -20.99
C ASN A 571 -3.32 19.76 -20.86
N ILE A 572 -3.38 18.96 -21.93
CA ILE A 572 -4.16 17.71 -22.04
C ILE A 572 -3.71 16.66 -21.00
N GLY A 573 -2.42 16.68 -20.65
CA GLY A 573 -1.85 15.81 -19.63
C GLY A 573 -2.23 16.17 -18.19
N SER A 574 -2.83 17.35 -17.95
CA SER A 574 -3.28 17.79 -16.63
C SER A 574 -4.74 17.40 -16.39
N PRO A 575 -5.03 16.43 -15.48
CA PRO A 575 -6.40 16.02 -15.19
C PRO A 575 -7.29 17.18 -14.70
N LYS A 576 -6.69 18.17 -14.03
CA LYS A 576 -7.37 19.37 -13.55
C LYS A 576 -7.85 20.25 -14.71
N GLN A 577 -6.95 20.65 -15.60
CA GLN A 577 -7.29 21.51 -16.73
C GLN A 577 -8.26 20.81 -17.69
N LEU A 578 -8.00 19.53 -18.00
CA LEU A 578 -8.91 18.73 -18.81
C LEU A 578 -10.32 18.65 -18.17
N GLY A 579 -10.39 18.46 -16.85
CA GLY A 579 -11.66 18.40 -16.13
C GLY A 579 -12.44 19.73 -16.19
N GLU A 580 -11.76 20.85 -16.01
CA GLU A 580 -12.35 22.20 -16.13
C GLU A 580 -12.91 22.44 -17.55
N VAL A 581 -12.16 22.05 -18.60
CA VAL A 581 -12.61 22.16 -19.99
C VAL A 581 -13.85 21.28 -20.25
N LEU A 582 -13.81 20.00 -19.87
CA LEU A 582 -14.89 19.04 -20.12
C LEU A 582 -16.19 19.42 -19.39
N TYR A 583 -16.09 19.82 -18.12
CA TYR A 583 -17.27 19.94 -17.25
C TYR A 583 -17.69 21.37 -16.97
N ASP A 584 -16.77 22.33 -16.83
CA ASP A 584 -17.14 23.71 -16.56
C ASP A 584 -17.48 24.48 -17.85
N LYS A 585 -16.67 24.28 -18.91
CA LYS A 585 -16.85 24.99 -20.18
C LYS A 585 -17.77 24.28 -21.16
N LEU A 586 -17.46 23.04 -21.51
CA LEU A 586 -18.26 22.24 -22.45
C LEU A 586 -19.53 21.68 -21.80
N LYS A 587 -19.63 21.75 -20.46
CA LYS A 587 -20.80 21.34 -19.67
C LYS A 587 -21.27 19.93 -19.99
N LEU A 588 -20.31 19.02 -20.22
CA LEU A 588 -20.60 17.63 -20.51
C LEU A 588 -21.21 16.93 -19.27
N PRO A 589 -22.15 15.98 -19.46
CA PRO A 589 -22.78 15.28 -18.35
C PRO A 589 -21.80 14.34 -17.62
N GLY A 590 -22.10 13.99 -16.38
CA GLY A 590 -21.35 12.95 -15.64
C GLY A 590 -20.14 13.42 -14.83
N ALA A 591 -20.03 14.74 -14.55
CA ALA A 591 -18.96 15.29 -13.73
C ALA A 591 -18.92 14.66 -12.32
N LYS A 592 -17.82 13.98 -12.00
CA LYS A 592 -17.53 13.48 -10.65
C LYS A 592 -16.31 14.20 -10.10
N LYS A 593 -16.35 14.59 -8.82
CA LYS A 593 -15.21 15.18 -8.12
C LYS A 593 -14.57 14.14 -7.20
N SER A 594 -13.24 14.11 -7.19
CA SER A 594 -12.44 13.32 -6.26
C SER A 594 -12.55 13.90 -4.83
N LYS A 595 -12.04 13.16 -3.83
CA LYS A 595 -11.97 13.63 -2.43
C LYS A 595 -11.22 14.97 -2.27
N LEU A 596 -10.35 15.30 -3.23
CA LEU A 596 -9.55 16.53 -3.27
C LEU A 596 -10.25 17.67 -4.05
N GLY A 597 -11.49 17.47 -4.51
CA GLY A 597 -12.29 18.47 -5.21
C GLY A 597 -12.02 18.61 -6.72
N ALA A 598 -10.98 17.98 -7.26
CA ALA A 598 -10.70 17.95 -8.70
C ALA A 598 -11.63 16.99 -9.44
N TYR A 599 -12.00 17.32 -10.69
CA TYR A 599 -12.79 16.44 -11.55
C TYR A 599 -12.05 15.13 -11.87
N VAL A 600 -12.79 14.02 -11.89
CA VAL A 600 -12.29 12.70 -12.29
C VAL A 600 -12.29 12.63 -13.82
N THR A 601 -11.12 12.37 -14.39
CA THR A 601 -10.93 12.18 -15.83
C THR A 601 -10.14 10.89 -16.08
N ASP A 602 -10.50 9.78 -15.44
CA ASP A 602 -9.87 8.47 -15.69
C ASP A 602 -10.32 7.85 -17.03
N ALA A 603 -9.70 6.72 -17.41
CA ALA A 603 -10.01 6.04 -18.66
C ALA A 603 -11.49 5.65 -18.75
N ASP A 604 -12.04 5.01 -17.71
CA ASP A 604 -13.46 4.61 -17.64
C ASP A 604 -14.43 5.78 -17.84
N THR A 605 -14.15 6.93 -17.22
CA THR A 605 -14.97 8.13 -17.36
C THR A 605 -14.92 8.67 -18.79
N LEU A 606 -13.73 8.73 -19.39
CA LEU A 606 -13.55 9.20 -20.76
C LEU A 606 -14.14 8.22 -21.79
N GLU A 607 -14.04 6.91 -21.56
CA GLU A 607 -14.65 5.87 -22.41
C GLU A 607 -16.18 5.96 -22.37
N THR A 608 -16.75 6.25 -21.20
CA THR A 608 -18.19 6.50 -21.08
C THR A 608 -18.62 7.72 -21.90
N LEU A 609 -17.85 8.81 -21.86
CA LEU A 609 -18.12 10.01 -22.65
C LEU A 609 -17.95 9.75 -24.16
N ALA A 610 -16.90 9.02 -24.56
CA ALA A 610 -16.69 8.60 -25.94
C ALA A 610 -17.86 7.73 -26.44
N GLY A 611 -18.36 6.82 -25.61
CA GLY A 611 -19.54 6.00 -25.90
C GLY A 611 -20.84 6.80 -26.07
N GLN A 612 -20.90 8.03 -25.56
CA GLN A 612 -22.00 8.98 -25.79
C GLN A 612 -21.83 9.79 -27.08
N GLY A 613 -20.79 9.52 -27.88
CA GLY A 613 -20.50 10.20 -29.13
C GLY A 613 -19.66 11.48 -28.97
N ILE A 614 -19.03 11.69 -27.81
CA ILE A 614 -18.19 12.88 -27.56
C ILE A 614 -16.79 12.65 -28.15
N VAL A 615 -16.57 13.16 -29.37
CA VAL A 615 -15.32 13.01 -30.13
C VAL A 615 -14.10 13.54 -29.37
N LEU A 616 -14.25 14.62 -28.59
CA LEU A 616 -13.15 15.16 -27.78
C LEU A 616 -12.62 14.12 -26.78
N ALA A 617 -13.50 13.34 -26.14
CA ALA A 617 -13.09 12.34 -25.16
C ALA A 617 -12.34 11.18 -25.82
N GLU A 618 -12.77 10.75 -27.01
CA GLU A 618 -12.07 9.76 -27.84
C GLU A 618 -10.65 10.23 -28.21
N ARG A 619 -10.51 11.47 -28.70
CA ARG A 619 -9.18 12.01 -29.04
C ARG A 619 -8.25 12.18 -27.85
N VAL A 620 -8.79 12.54 -26.68
CA VAL A 620 -8.02 12.60 -25.43
C VAL A 620 -7.55 11.21 -24.99
N LEU A 621 -8.38 10.17 -25.16
CA LEU A 621 -7.97 8.79 -24.89
C LEU A 621 -6.82 8.36 -25.82
N ASP A 622 -6.94 8.63 -27.12
CA ASP A 622 -5.89 8.35 -28.11
C ASP A 622 -4.58 9.07 -27.75
N TRP A 623 -4.67 10.36 -27.41
CA TRP A 623 -3.52 11.18 -27.02
C TRP A 623 -2.84 10.62 -25.78
N ARG A 624 -3.60 10.26 -24.73
CA ARG A 624 -3.05 9.69 -23.49
C ARG A 624 -2.42 8.33 -23.72
N GLN A 625 -3.04 7.48 -24.54
CA GLN A 625 -2.48 6.19 -24.89
C GLN A 625 -1.13 6.37 -25.59
N LEU A 626 -1.06 7.23 -26.61
CA LEU A 626 0.16 7.48 -27.36
C LEU A 626 1.24 8.16 -26.50
N ALA A 627 0.88 9.12 -25.66
CA ALA A 627 1.78 9.81 -24.74
C ALA A 627 2.39 8.84 -23.72
N LYS A 628 1.58 7.89 -23.22
CA LYS A 628 2.06 6.81 -22.35
C LYS A 628 3.01 5.88 -23.09
N LEU A 629 2.68 5.47 -24.31
CA LEU A 629 3.54 4.60 -25.13
C LEU A 629 4.90 5.25 -25.41
N LYS A 630 4.91 6.54 -25.76
CA LYS A 630 6.16 7.30 -25.98
C LYS A 630 6.99 7.41 -24.70
N SER A 631 6.40 7.93 -23.62
CA SER A 631 7.15 8.16 -22.37
C SER A 631 7.64 6.87 -21.73
N THR A 632 6.87 5.78 -21.83
CA THR A 632 7.18 4.50 -21.16
C THR A 632 8.04 3.58 -22.02
N TYR A 633 7.87 3.57 -23.35
CA TYR A 633 8.50 2.56 -24.20
C TYR A 633 9.49 3.09 -25.23
N THR A 634 9.33 4.30 -25.77
CA THR A 634 10.37 4.85 -26.66
C THR A 634 11.47 5.51 -25.85
N ASP A 635 11.12 6.47 -25.00
CA ASP A 635 12.12 7.31 -24.34
C ASP A 635 12.78 6.59 -23.15
N ALA A 636 12.00 5.86 -22.34
CA ALA A 636 12.50 5.22 -21.13
C ALA A 636 13.31 3.95 -21.42
N LEU A 637 12.93 3.13 -22.42
CA LEU A 637 13.69 1.92 -22.76
C LEU A 637 15.11 2.27 -23.22
N VAL A 638 15.28 3.28 -24.08
CA VAL A 638 16.61 3.69 -24.55
C VAL A 638 17.51 4.11 -23.39
N ARG A 639 16.98 4.81 -22.38
CA ARG A 639 17.72 5.23 -21.19
C ARG A 639 18.09 4.09 -20.24
N GLN A 640 17.37 2.96 -20.32
CA GLN A 640 17.57 1.81 -19.45
C GLN A 640 18.47 0.74 -20.07
N ILE A 641 18.99 0.96 -21.29
CA ILE A 641 19.96 0.06 -21.91
C ILE A 641 21.23 0.05 -21.08
N ASN A 642 21.67 -1.14 -20.68
CA ASN A 642 22.90 -1.29 -19.93
C ASN A 642 24.10 -0.98 -20.86
N PRO A 643 24.99 -0.05 -20.49
CA PRO A 643 26.07 0.42 -21.37
C PRO A 643 27.15 -0.64 -21.61
N LYS A 644 27.27 -1.67 -20.76
CA LYS A 644 28.26 -2.75 -20.89
C LYS A 644 27.78 -3.87 -21.83
N THR A 645 26.51 -4.26 -21.72
CA THR A 645 25.95 -5.37 -22.50
C THR A 645 25.24 -4.91 -23.77
N LEU A 646 24.86 -3.63 -23.83
CA LEU A 646 24.00 -3.05 -24.88
C LEU A 646 22.64 -3.74 -24.99
N ARG A 647 22.15 -4.30 -23.88
CA ARG A 647 20.86 -4.99 -23.76
C ARG A 647 20.04 -4.39 -22.63
N LEU A 648 18.73 -4.62 -22.66
CA LEU A 648 17.83 -4.34 -21.55
C LEU A 648 17.79 -5.53 -20.60
N HIS A 649 17.87 -5.22 -19.31
CA HIS A 649 17.81 -6.22 -18.24
C HIS A 649 16.62 -5.90 -17.34
N THR A 650 15.46 -6.48 -17.65
CA THR A 650 14.29 -6.38 -16.78
C THR A 650 14.50 -7.18 -15.49
N SER A 651 13.89 -6.76 -14.39
CA SER A 651 13.89 -7.50 -13.13
C SER A 651 12.56 -8.22 -12.95
N TYR A 652 12.60 -9.54 -12.76
CA TYR A 652 11.46 -10.39 -12.47
C TYR A 652 11.30 -10.60 -10.96
N ALA A 653 10.15 -10.20 -10.41
CA ALA A 653 9.82 -10.47 -9.02
C ALA A 653 8.87 -11.67 -8.90
N MET A 654 9.18 -12.54 -7.95
CA MET A 654 8.44 -13.78 -7.70
C MET A 654 7.37 -13.65 -6.61
N THR A 655 7.50 -12.66 -5.73
CA THR A 655 6.80 -12.58 -4.43
C THR A 655 5.81 -11.42 -4.33
N ILE A 656 5.40 -10.83 -5.47
CA ILE A 656 4.54 -9.64 -5.49
C ILE A 656 3.07 -9.98 -5.75
N THR A 657 2.78 -10.82 -6.73
CA THR A 657 1.39 -11.07 -7.17
C THR A 657 0.69 -12.04 -6.21
N SER A 658 -0.64 -11.99 -6.07
CA SER A 658 -1.36 -12.95 -5.22
C SER A 658 -1.54 -14.33 -5.88
N THR A 659 -1.41 -14.38 -7.20
CA THR A 659 -1.62 -15.60 -7.99
C THR A 659 -0.34 -16.39 -8.25
N GLY A 660 0.84 -15.88 -7.89
CA GLY A 660 2.10 -16.55 -8.21
C GLY A 660 2.65 -16.21 -9.60
N ARG A 661 2.01 -15.32 -10.36
CA ARG A 661 2.57 -14.78 -11.60
C ARG A 661 3.84 -13.99 -11.32
N LEU A 662 4.82 -14.10 -12.22
CA LEU A 662 5.96 -13.20 -12.24
C LEU A 662 5.46 -11.77 -12.52
N SER A 663 6.11 -10.78 -11.94
CA SER A 663 5.97 -9.38 -12.36
C SER A 663 7.32 -8.87 -12.86
N SER A 664 7.28 -7.90 -13.77
CA SER A 664 8.47 -7.32 -14.40
C SER A 664 8.57 -5.83 -14.07
N SER A 665 9.78 -5.36 -13.75
CA SER A 665 10.10 -3.96 -13.48
C SER A 665 11.44 -3.58 -14.11
N ASN A 666 11.67 -2.27 -14.28
CA ASN A 666 12.94 -1.69 -14.75
C ASN A 666 13.53 -2.35 -16.02
N PRO A 667 12.82 -2.40 -17.17
CA PRO A 667 11.46 -1.90 -17.43
C PRO A 667 10.38 -2.97 -17.23
N ASN A 668 9.12 -2.56 -17.09
CA ASN A 668 7.98 -3.48 -17.08
C ASN A 668 7.62 -3.89 -18.51
N LEU A 669 8.10 -5.06 -18.93
CA LEU A 669 7.88 -5.60 -20.28
C LEU A 669 6.55 -6.35 -20.42
N GLN A 670 5.86 -6.65 -19.31
CA GLN A 670 4.55 -7.30 -19.34
C GLN A 670 3.42 -6.37 -19.81
N ASN A 671 3.59 -5.06 -19.65
CA ASN A 671 2.56 -4.09 -19.98
C ASN A 671 2.58 -3.59 -21.44
N ILE A 672 3.45 -4.14 -22.31
CA ILE A 672 3.54 -3.73 -23.71
C ILE A 672 2.28 -4.24 -24.45
N PRO A 673 1.40 -3.36 -24.96
CA PRO A 673 0.15 -3.79 -25.57
C PRO A 673 0.34 -4.75 -26.73
N ILE A 674 -0.49 -5.80 -26.77
CA ILE A 674 -0.41 -6.88 -27.76
C ILE A 674 -1.27 -6.60 -29.00
N ARG A 675 -2.49 -6.09 -28.77
CA ARG A 675 -3.56 -6.00 -29.78
C ARG A 675 -3.58 -4.69 -30.55
N THR A 676 -2.79 -3.70 -30.16
CA THR A 676 -2.77 -2.39 -30.80
C THR A 676 -1.63 -2.31 -31.81
N GLU A 677 -1.85 -1.59 -32.90
CA GLU A 677 -0.82 -1.38 -33.92
C GLU A 677 0.45 -0.73 -33.34
N GLU A 678 0.28 0.31 -32.51
CA GLU A 678 1.41 0.99 -31.86
C GLU A 678 2.16 0.07 -30.87
N GLY A 679 1.45 -0.85 -30.20
CA GLY A 679 2.06 -1.86 -29.35
C GLY A 679 2.90 -2.84 -30.15
N ARG A 680 2.40 -3.29 -31.31
CA ARG A 680 3.15 -4.12 -32.26
C ARG A 680 4.38 -3.39 -32.80
N LYS A 681 4.26 -2.10 -33.13
CA LYS A 681 5.42 -1.28 -33.54
C LYS A 681 6.48 -1.25 -32.46
N ILE A 682 6.13 -1.12 -31.17
CA ILE A 682 7.10 -1.20 -30.07
C ILE A 682 7.73 -2.59 -29.98
N ARG A 683 6.94 -3.67 -30.06
CA ARG A 683 7.46 -5.05 -30.04
C ARG A 683 8.45 -5.31 -31.17
N ARG A 684 8.27 -4.68 -32.34
CA ARG A 684 9.20 -4.79 -33.47
C ARG A 684 10.60 -4.27 -33.15
N ALA A 685 10.76 -3.40 -32.16
CA ALA A 685 12.07 -2.92 -31.73
C ALA A 685 12.89 -3.99 -30.99
N PHE A 686 12.25 -5.04 -30.47
CA PHE A 686 12.94 -6.11 -29.77
C PHE A 686 13.45 -7.12 -30.80
N ILE A 687 14.77 -7.23 -30.92
CA ILE A 687 15.45 -7.97 -31.98
C ILE A 687 16.40 -9.01 -31.36
N PRO A 688 16.73 -10.09 -32.08
CA PRO A 688 17.75 -11.04 -31.65
C PRO A 688 19.17 -10.51 -31.90
N GLU A 689 20.15 -11.17 -31.31
CA GLU A 689 21.55 -11.07 -31.67
C GLU A 689 21.78 -11.48 -33.14
N VAL A 690 22.84 -10.95 -33.77
CA VAL A 690 23.16 -11.31 -35.17
C VAL A 690 23.43 -12.81 -35.27
N GLY A 691 22.80 -13.48 -36.25
CA GLY A 691 22.87 -14.94 -36.44
C GLY A 691 21.90 -15.74 -35.56
N PHE A 692 21.00 -15.05 -34.85
CA PHE A 692 19.93 -15.64 -34.05
C PHE A 692 18.56 -15.18 -34.57
N SER A 693 17.54 -15.99 -34.30
CA SER A 693 16.12 -15.64 -34.46
C SER A 693 15.44 -15.53 -33.10
N LEU A 694 14.38 -14.74 -33.02
CA LEU A 694 13.47 -14.80 -31.88
C LEU A 694 12.45 -15.91 -32.11
N MET A 695 12.21 -16.69 -31.07
CA MET A 695 11.23 -17.76 -31.04
C MET A 695 10.29 -17.51 -29.88
N SER A 696 9.00 -17.41 -30.14
CA SER A 696 7.95 -17.25 -29.13
C SER A 696 7.14 -18.53 -29.01
N LEU A 697 6.82 -18.91 -27.78
CA LEU A 697 5.89 -19.99 -27.48
C LEU A 697 4.83 -19.52 -26.47
N ASP A 698 3.56 -19.60 -26.85
CA ASP A 698 2.42 -19.17 -26.03
C ASP A 698 1.50 -20.35 -25.72
N TYR A 699 1.08 -20.51 -24.46
CA TYR A 699 0.14 -21.55 -24.10
C TYR A 699 -1.28 -21.21 -24.57
N SER A 700 -1.78 -21.95 -25.57
CA SER A 700 -3.13 -21.73 -26.11
C SER A 700 -4.20 -22.09 -25.09
N GLN A 701 -4.89 -21.06 -24.58
CA GLN A 701 -6.12 -21.19 -23.79
C GLN A 701 -5.91 -21.96 -22.47
N ILE A 702 -4.75 -21.80 -21.85
CA ILE A 702 -4.37 -22.54 -20.62
C ILE A 702 -5.40 -22.43 -19.51
N GLU A 703 -5.97 -21.24 -19.27
CA GLU A 703 -6.97 -21.03 -18.21
C GLU A 703 -8.27 -21.80 -18.46
N LEU A 704 -8.71 -21.93 -19.72
CA LEU A 704 -9.89 -22.72 -20.08
C LEU A 704 -9.63 -24.22 -19.93
N ARG A 705 -8.43 -24.69 -20.27
CA ARG A 705 -8.02 -26.09 -20.05
C ARG A 705 -7.98 -26.42 -18.57
N LEU A 706 -7.44 -25.51 -17.75
CA LEU A 706 -7.40 -25.63 -16.30
C LEU A 706 -8.80 -25.65 -15.69
N LEU A 707 -9.70 -24.79 -16.15
CA LEU A 707 -11.09 -24.82 -15.69
C LEU A 707 -11.75 -26.17 -15.98
N ALA A 708 -11.57 -26.73 -17.18
CA ALA A 708 -12.13 -28.04 -17.52
C ALA A 708 -11.64 -29.14 -16.58
N CYS A 709 -10.37 -29.07 -16.15
CA CYS A 709 -9.80 -29.98 -15.16
C CYS A 709 -10.31 -29.73 -13.75
N MET A 710 -10.21 -28.50 -13.24
CA MET A 710 -10.50 -28.15 -11.84
C MET A 710 -12.00 -28.18 -11.51
N ALA A 711 -12.86 -27.90 -12.48
CA ALA A 711 -14.31 -28.01 -12.34
C ALA A 711 -14.86 -29.36 -12.83
N ASP A 712 -13.98 -30.31 -13.19
CA ASP A 712 -14.29 -31.67 -13.63
C ASP A 712 -15.38 -31.76 -14.72
N ILE A 713 -15.17 -31.04 -15.83
CA ILE A 713 -16.18 -30.89 -16.89
C ILE A 713 -15.84 -31.82 -18.06
N GLU A 714 -16.39 -33.04 -18.05
CA GLU A 714 -16.02 -34.07 -19.04
C GLU A 714 -16.25 -33.65 -20.49
N SER A 715 -17.33 -32.92 -20.79
CA SER A 715 -17.61 -32.42 -22.15
C SER A 715 -16.53 -31.47 -22.68
N LEU A 716 -15.99 -30.60 -21.82
CA LEU A 716 -14.88 -29.71 -22.18
C LEU A 716 -13.56 -30.48 -22.25
N LYS A 717 -13.32 -31.42 -21.33
CA LYS A 717 -12.14 -32.30 -21.37
C LYS A 717 -12.08 -33.07 -22.70
N GLU A 718 -13.18 -33.68 -23.11
CA GLU A 718 -13.31 -34.41 -24.36
C GLU A 718 -13.12 -33.50 -25.58
N ALA A 719 -13.72 -32.30 -25.58
CA ALA A 719 -13.55 -31.33 -26.65
C ALA A 719 -12.08 -30.94 -26.85
N PHE A 720 -11.34 -30.70 -25.76
CA PHE A 720 -9.90 -30.44 -25.85
C PHE A 720 -9.09 -31.65 -26.33
N ARG A 721 -9.43 -32.88 -25.90
CA ARG A 721 -8.76 -34.11 -26.38
C ARG A 721 -8.99 -34.34 -27.88
N LYS A 722 -10.17 -33.97 -28.39
CA LYS A 722 -10.53 -34.05 -29.81
C LYS A 722 -10.02 -32.88 -30.65
N GLY A 723 -9.42 -31.85 -30.03
CA GLY A 723 -8.91 -30.67 -30.73
C GLY A 723 -10.00 -29.74 -31.26
N TYR A 724 -11.19 -29.76 -30.67
CA TYR A 724 -12.30 -28.89 -31.08
C TYR A 724 -12.06 -27.44 -30.64
N ASP A 725 -12.53 -26.49 -31.45
CA ASP A 725 -12.57 -25.08 -31.06
C ASP A 725 -13.64 -24.87 -29.98
N ILE A 726 -13.21 -24.64 -28.74
CA ILE A 726 -14.09 -24.48 -27.60
C ILE A 726 -15.02 -23.28 -27.76
N HIS A 727 -14.57 -22.18 -28.37
CA HIS A 727 -15.44 -21.03 -28.58
C HIS A 727 -16.53 -21.33 -29.60
N ALA A 728 -16.20 -22.08 -30.67
CA ALA A 728 -17.21 -22.53 -31.62
C ALA A 728 -18.17 -23.55 -30.99
N LEU A 729 -17.66 -24.45 -30.14
CA LEU A 729 -18.49 -25.40 -29.39
C LEU A 729 -19.45 -24.68 -28.44
N THR A 730 -18.94 -23.73 -27.65
CA THR A 730 -19.78 -22.89 -26.79
C THR A 730 -20.80 -22.11 -27.61
N ALA A 731 -20.44 -21.57 -28.78
CA ALA A 731 -21.38 -20.86 -29.64
C ALA A 731 -22.49 -21.79 -30.13
N SER A 732 -22.13 -22.97 -30.63
CA SER A 732 -23.08 -23.98 -31.09
C SER A 732 -24.11 -24.33 -30.01
N GLU A 733 -23.64 -24.51 -28.78
CA GLU A 733 -24.45 -24.92 -27.64
C GLU A 733 -25.29 -23.77 -27.05
N VAL A 734 -24.71 -22.57 -26.91
CA VAL A 734 -25.41 -21.41 -26.31
C VAL A 734 -26.41 -20.80 -27.27
N PHE A 735 -26.09 -20.73 -28.56
CA PHE A 735 -26.96 -20.16 -29.59
C PHE A 735 -27.83 -21.22 -30.30
N ASN A 736 -27.67 -22.50 -29.94
CA ASN A 736 -28.39 -23.63 -30.51
C ASN A 736 -28.30 -23.69 -32.05
N VAL A 737 -27.08 -23.54 -32.57
CA VAL A 737 -26.75 -23.64 -34.01
C VAL A 737 -25.83 -24.84 -34.25
N PRO A 738 -25.89 -25.54 -35.39
CA PRO A 738 -24.94 -26.61 -35.71
C PRO A 738 -23.49 -26.11 -35.65
N PHE A 739 -22.56 -26.94 -35.15
CA PHE A 739 -21.16 -26.57 -34.95
C PHE A 739 -20.50 -26.07 -36.24
N GLU A 740 -20.80 -26.72 -37.37
CA GLU A 740 -20.31 -26.39 -38.70
C GLU A 740 -20.89 -25.07 -39.24
N SER A 741 -21.98 -24.59 -38.67
CA SER A 741 -22.70 -23.38 -39.06
C SER A 741 -22.39 -22.18 -38.15
N VAL A 742 -21.45 -22.32 -37.20
CA VAL A 742 -21.07 -21.22 -36.30
C VAL A 742 -20.36 -20.13 -37.10
N SER A 743 -20.97 -18.94 -37.15
CA SER A 743 -20.36 -17.79 -37.80
C SER A 743 -19.18 -17.23 -36.98
N PRO A 744 -18.21 -16.54 -37.62
CA PRO A 744 -17.11 -15.87 -36.90
C PRO A 744 -17.60 -14.87 -35.83
N GLU A 745 -18.75 -14.25 -36.06
CA GLU A 745 -19.37 -13.33 -35.10
C GLU A 745 -19.91 -14.07 -33.87
N LEU A 746 -20.65 -15.17 -34.06
CA LEU A 746 -21.13 -16.01 -32.95
C LEU A 746 -19.97 -16.59 -32.15
N ARG A 747 -18.90 -17.02 -32.83
CA ARG A 747 -17.65 -17.46 -32.18
C ARG A 747 -17.03 -16.35 -31.33
N ARG A 748 -16.97 -15.11 -31.84
CA ARG A 748 -16.46 -13.95 -31.09
C ARG A 748 -17.30 -13.65 -29.85
N GLN A 749 -18.62 -13.72 -29.97
CA GLN A 749 -19.52 -13.56 -28.82
C GLN A 749 -19.32 -14.68 -27.79
N ALA A 750 -19.25 -15.94 -28.23
CA ALA A 750 -18.99 -17.07 -27.35
C ALA A 750 -17.61 -17.01 -26.67
N LYS A 751 -16.60 -16.44 -27.33
CA LYS A 751 -15.30 -16.14 -26.69
C LYS A 751 -15.48 -15.17 -25.53
N ALA A 752 -16.20 -14.06 -25.73
CA ALA A 752 -16.49 -13.11 -24.67
C ALA A 752 -17.35 -13.72 -23.55
N ILE A 753 -18.28 -14.62 -23.87
CA ILE A 753 -19.07 -15.38 -22.89
C ILE A 753 -18.18 -16.30 -22.06
N ASN A 754 -17.33 -17.11 -22.70
CA ASN A 754 -16.41 -18.03 -22.01
C ASN A 754 -15.53 -17.26 -21.02
N PHE A 755 -14.78 -16.26 -21.50
CA PHE A 755 -13.92 -15.48 -20.60
C PHE A 755 -14.74 -14.69 -19.57
N GLY A 756 -15.86 -14.07 -19.97
CA GLY A 756 -16.71 -13.30 -19.06
C GLY A 756 -17.24 -14.15 -17.89
N ILE A 757 -17.82 -15.31 -18.18
CA ILE A 757 -18.44 -16.17 -17.16
C ILE A 757 -17.38 -16.79 -16.25
N ILE A 758 -16.25 -17.23 -16.82
CA ILE A 758 -15.12 -17.76 -16.03
C ILE A 758 -14.62 -16.74 -15.03
N TYR A 759 -14.56 -15.47 -15.42
CA TYR A 759 -14.14 -14.38 -14.56
C TYR A 759 -15.25 -13.82 -13.66
N GLY A 760 -16.39 -14.50 -13.54
CA GLY A 760 -17.52 -14.11 -12.69
C GLY A 760 -18.14 -12.78 -13.12
N MET A 761 -18.12 -12.45 -14.41
CA MET A 761 -18.74 -11.26 -14.95
C MET A 761 -20.26 -11.32 -14.77
N SER A 762 -20.85 -10.21 -14.33
CA SER A 762 -22.31 -10.10 -14.19
C SER A 762 -22.98 -9.92 -15.56
N ALA A 763 -24.30 -10.15 -15.63
CA ALA A 763 -25.09 -9.87 -16.84
C ALA A 763 -24.91 -8.42 -17.33
N PHE A 764 -24.71 -7.46 -16.43
CA PHE A 764 -24.41 -6.07 -16.80
C PHE A 764 -23.04 -5.92 -17.45
N GLY A 765 -22.00 -6.58 -16.92
CA GLY A 765 -20.67 -6.53 -17.53
C GLY A 765 -20.67 -7.17 -18.93
N LEU A 766 -21.33 -8.32 -19.05
CA LEU A 766 -21.41 -9.04 -20.32
C LEU A 766 -22.21 -8.26 -21.37
N SER A 767 -23.28 -7.56 -20.97
CA SER A 767 -24.08 -6.73 -21.88
C SER A 767 -23.27 -5.57 -22.47
N GLN A 768 -22.39 -4.95 -21.67
CA GLN A 768 -21.50 -3.88 -22.15
C GLN A 768 -20.48 -4.41 -23.16
N GLN A 769 -19.86 -5.56 -22.88
CA GLN A 769 -18.83 -6.13 -23.75
C GLN A 769 -19.40 -6.63 -25.08
N LEU A 770 -20.59 -7.23 -25.05
CA LEU A 770 -21.26 -7.75 -26.25
C LEU A 770 -22.11 -6.71 -26.99
N LYS A 771 -22.35 -5.55 -26.39
CA LYS A 771 -23.28 -4.51 -26.88
C LYS A 771 -24.70 -5.05 -27.12
N ILE A 772 -25.20 -5.85 -26.19
CA ILE A 772 -26.55 -6.46 -26.20
C ILE A 772 -27.37 -5.98 -25.00
N SER A 773 -28.65 -6.35 -24.93
CA SER A 773 -29.48 -6.02 -23.76
C SER A 773 -29.04 -6.81 -22.51
N ARG A 774 -29.33 -6.25 -21.32
CA ARG A 774 -29.04 -6.94 -20.04
C ARG A 774 -29.83 -8.25 -19.89
N GLU A 775 -31.03 -8.32 -20.46
CA GLU A 775 -31.88 -9.51 -20.45
C GLU A 775 -31.29 -10.63 -21.31
N GLU A 776 -30.86 -10.31 -22.53
CA GLU A 776 -30.16 -11.28 -23.40
C GLU A 776 -28.87 -11.79 -22.77
N ALA A 777 -28.06 -10.90 -22.19
CA ALA A 777 -26.84 -11.29 -21.48
C ALA A 777 -27.13 -12.24 -20.30
N GLY A 778 -28.22 -11.99 -19.57
CA GLY A 778 -28.69 -12.86 -18.49
C GLY A 778 -29.13 -14.25 -19.00
N GLN A 779 -29.78 -14.30 -20.16
CA GLN A 779 -30.17 -15.56 -20.80
C GLN A 779 -28.95 -16.38 -21.23
N TYR A 780 -27.93 -15.75 -21.81
CA TYR A 780 -26.68 -16.44 -22.19
C TYR A 780 -25.94 -17.02 -20.99
N ILE A 781 -25.85 -16.28 -19.88
CA ILE A 781 -25.25 -16.77 -18.64
C ILE A 781 -26.03 -17.99 -18.13
N LYS A 782 -27.37 -17.93 -18.12
CA LYS A 782 -28.21 -19.04 -17.67
C LYS A 782 -28.07 -20.28 -18.55
N ALA A 783 -28.07 -20.11 -19.87
CA ALA A 783 -27.88 -21.21 -20.82
C ALA A 783 -26.51 -21.87 -20.63
N TYR A 784 -25.46 -21.08 -20.44
CA TYR A 784 -24.11 -21.56 -20.19
C TYR A 784 -24.01 -22.38 -18.89
N HIS A 785 -24.56 -21.90 -17.77
CA HIS A 785 -24.57 -22.64 -16.51
C HIS A 785 -25.42 -23.91 -16.56
N LEU A 786 -26.50 -23.92 -17.34
CA LEU A 786 -27.32 -25.12 -17.55
C LEU A 786 -26.54 -26.19 -18.32
N LYS A 787 -25.73 -25.78 -19.30
CA LYS A 787 -24.89 -26.71 -20.08
C LYS A 787 -23.68 -27.21 -19.30
N TYR A 788 -23.08 -26.35 -18.48
CA TYR A 788 -21.85 -26.64 -17.72
C TYR A 788 -22.07 -26.51 -16.21
N PRO A 789 -22.84 -27.41 -15.58
CA PRO A 789 -23.18 -27.30 -14.15
C PRO A 789 -21.95 -27.40 -13.23
N GLY A 790 -20.90 -28.11 -13.64
CA GLY A 790 -19.63 -28.22 -12.90
C GLY A 790 -18.94 -26.87 -12.66
N ILE A 791 -19.09 -25.91 -13.59
CA ILE A 791 -18.55 -24.54 -13.41
C ILE A 791 -19.22 -23.86 -12.23
N THR A 792 -20.55 -23.95 -12.12
CA THR A 792 -21.30 -23.34 -11.03
C THR A 792 -20.91 -23.93 -9.68
N GLN A 793 -20.77 -25.26 -9.62
CA GLN A 793 -20.33 -25.97 -8.41
C GLN A 793 -18.93 -25.53 -7.99
N TYR A 794 -17.99 -25.47 -8.94
CA TYR A 794 -16.64 -24.97 -8.72
C TYR A 794 -16.63 -23.53 -8.19
N MET A 795 -17.41 -22.62 -8.81
CA MET A 795 -17.48 -21.21 -8.39
C MET A 795 -17.98 -21.06 -6.96
N GLU A 796 -19.06 -21.75 -6.59
CA GLU A 796 -19.63 -21.66 -5.23
C GLU A 796 -18.74 -22.34 -4.19
N ALA A 797 -18.18 -23.51 -4.49
CA ALA A 797 -17.24 -24.19 -3.60
C ALA A 797 -15.99 -23.34 -3.34
N THR A 798 -15.46 -22.69 -4.37
CA THR A 798 -14.28 -21.83 -4.26
C THR A 798 -14.56 -20.58 -3.42
N LYS A 799 -15.71 -19.93 -3.61
CA LYS A 799 -16.13 -18.79 -2.76
C LYS A 799 -16.27 -19.21 -1.30
N GLU A 800 -16.89 -20.35 -1.03
CA GLU A 800 -17.10 -20.82 0.32
C GLU A 800 -15.78 -21.17 1.01
N ASN A 801 -14.87 -21.84 0.29
CA ASN A 801 -13.54 -22.14 0.81
C ASN A 801 -12.77 -20.85 1.13
N ALA A 802 -12.81 -19.86 0.23
CA ALA A 802 -12.21 -18.55 0.46
C ALA A 802 -12.76 -17.84 1.70
N ARG A 803 -14.08 -17.88 1.95
CA ARG A 803 -14.69 -17.30 3.16
C ARG A 803 -14.25 -18.01 4.44
N ARG A 804 -14.09 -19.33 4.40
CA ARG A 804 -13.73 -20.14 5.56
C ARG A 804 -12.28 -19.93 6.00
N GLN A 805 -11.33 -19.92 5.07
CA GLN A 805 -9.89 -19.92 5.39
C GLN A 805 -9.14 -18.64 4.99
N GLY A 806 -9.76 -17.74 4.24
CA GLY A 806 -9.16 -16.47 3.79
C GLY A 806 -8.26 -16.57 2.55
N PHE A 807 -8.09 -17.77 1.99
CA PHE A 807 -7.33 -18.03 0.77
C PHE A 807 -7.95 -19.17 -0.05
N VAL A 808 -7.53 -19.31 -1.30
CA VAL A 808 -7.85 -20.42 -2.19
C VAL A 808 -6.55 -21.05 -2.68
N GLU A 809 -6.58 -22.30 -3.15
CA GLU A 809 -5.36 -23.03 -3.53
C GLU A 809 -5.32 -23.31 -5.04
N THR A 810 -4.11 -23.26 -5.62
CA THR A 810 -3.88 -23.75 -6.99
C THR A 810 -3.89 -25.28 -7.00
N MET A 811 -3.93 -25.88 -8.19
CA MET A 811 -3.87 -27.34 -8.32
C MET A 811 -2.57 -27.97 -7.78
N PHE A 812 -1.54 -27.16 -7.54
CA PHE A 812 -0.25 -27.58 -6.97
C PHE A 812 -0.11 -27.24 -5.48
N GLY A 813 -1.15 -26.68 -4.85
CA GLY A 813 -1.17 -26.35 -3.42
C GLY A 813 -0.63 -24.95 -3.07
N ARG A 814 -0.44 -24.05 -4.04
CA ARG A 814 -0.07 -22.66 -3.74
C ARG A 814 -1.27 -21.93 -3.14
N LYS A 815 -1.06 -21.25 -2.01
CA LYS A 815 -2.08 -20.42 -1.37
C LYS A 815 -2.17 -19.05 -2.05
N CYS A 816 -3.37 -18.70 -2.51
CA CYS A 816 -3.73 -17.39 -3.05
C CYS A 816 -4.67 -16.69 -2.06
N TYR A 817 -4.13 -15.76 -1.27
CA TYR A 817 -4.89 -15.02 -0.26
C TYR A 817 -5.88 -14.05 -0.89
N ILE A 818 -7.11 -14.06 -0.38
CA ILE A 818 -8.22 -13.22 -0.89
C ILE A 818 -8.59 -12.18 0.16
N ASN A 819 -8.01 -11.00 0.01
CA ASN A 819 -8.32 -9.86 0.87
C ASN A 819 -9.79 -9.43 0.70
N SER A 820 -10.41 -8.97 1.79
CA SER A 820 -11.80 -8.46 1.80
C SER A 820 -12.90 -9.48 1.46
N ILE A 821 -12.61 -10.79 1.51
CA ILE A 821 -13.64 -11.84 1.27
C ILE A 821 -14.79 -11.82 2.31
N LEU A 822 -14.52 -11.31 3.51
CA LEU A 822 -15.50 -11.11 4.60
C LEU A 822 -15.92 -9.63 4.77
N ASP A 823 -15.58 -8.75 3.84
CA ASP A 823 -15.91 -7.31 3.94
C ASP A 823 -17.44 -7.10 3.89
N LYS A 824 -17.95 -6.21 4.75
CA LYS A 824 -19.39 -5.88 4.80
C LYS A 824 -19.84 -5.09 3.57
N ASN A 825 -18.93 -4.39 2.88
CA ASN A 825 -19.24 -3.64 1.68
C ASN A 825 -19.49 -4.60 0.50
N PRO A 826 -20.71 -4.63 -0.08
CA PRO A 826 -21.05 -5.55 -1.15
C PRO A 826 -20.14 -5.44 -2.38
N ALA A 827 -19.67 -4.23 -2.72
CA ALA A 827 -18.80 -4.03 -3.89
C ALA A 827 -17.41 -4.66 -3.69
N ARG A 828 -16.83 -4.50 -2.49
CA ARG A 828 -15.53 -5.10 -2.14
C ARG A 828 -15.65 -6.61 -2.00
N LYS A 829 -16.70 -7.09 -1.35
CA LYS A 829 -17.00 -8.52 -1.25
C LYS A 829 -17.17 -9.17 -2.62
N ASN A 830 -18.00 -8.61 -3.50
CA ASN A 830 -18.22 -9.15 -4.85
C ASN A 830 -16.95 -9.11 -5.71
N PHE A 831 -16.05 -8.15 -5.47
CA PHE A 831 -14.74 -8.13 -6.12
C PHE A 831 -13.82 -9.23 -5.57
N ALA A 832 -13.78 -9.42 -4.26
CA ALA A 832 -13.03 -10.50 -3.62
C ALA A 832 -13.53 -11.90 -4.05
N GLU A 833 -14.85 -12.10 -4.16
CA GLU A 833 -15.42 -13.36 -4.65
C GLU A 833 -15.04 -13.66 -6.10
N ARG A 834 -14.97 -12.64 -6.97
CA ARG A 834 -14.45 -12.82 -8.33
C ARG A 834 -12.97 -13.17 -8.33
N GLN A 835 -12.17 -12.54 -7.46
CA GLN A 835 -10.76 -12.91 -7.30
C GLN A 835 -10.60 -14.35 -6.81
N ALA A 836 -11.44 -14.79 -5.87
CA ALA A 836 -11.40 -16.16 -5.34
C ALA A 836 -11.61 -17.20 -6.44
N ILE A 837 -12.53 -16.96 -7.37
CA ILE A 837 -12.77 -17.87 -8.51
C ILE A 837 -11.56 -17.87 -9.48
N ASN A 838 -10.94 -16.71 -9.72
CA ASN A 838 -9.93 -16.57 -10.76
C ASN A 838 -8.53 -16.96 -10.30
N ALA A 839 -8.20 -16.72 -9.03
CA ALA A 839 -6.86 -16.92 -8.50
C ALA A 839 -6.35 -18.37 -8.64
N PRO A 840 -7.14 -19.43 -8.40
CA PRO A 840 -6.70 -20.80 -8.60
C PRO A 840 -6.38 -21.11 -10.06
N LEU A 841 -7.17 -20.60 -11.02
CA LEU A 841 -6.95 -20.81 -12.45
C LEU A 841 -5.70 -20.08 -12.92
N GLN A 842 -5.59 -18.79 -12.61
CA GLN A 842 -4.44 -17.97 -13.00
C GLN A 842 -3.15 -18.42 -12.31
N GLY A 843 -3.24 -18.85 -11.06
CA GLY A 843 -2.09 -19.34 -10.32
C GLY A 843 -1.65 -20.72 -10.75
N SER A 844 -2.59 -21.62 -11.10
CA SER A 844 -2.22 -22.90 -11.71
C SER A 844 -1.57 -22.72 -13.07
N ALA A 845 -2.02 -21.75 -13.88
CA ALA A 845 -1.35 -21.40 -15.14
C ALA A 845 0.07 -20.87 -14.90
N ALA A 846 0.24 -19.97 -13.92
CA ALA A 846 1.55 -19.46 -13.54
C ALA A 846 2.49 -20.58 -13.06
N ASP A 847 1.99 -21.49 -12.23
CA ASP A 847 2.75 -22.64 -11.74
C ASP A 847 3.20 -23.55 -12.90
N ILE A 848 2.32 -23.84 -13.88
CA ILE A 848 2.68 -24.64 -15.06
C ILE A 848 3.79 -23.97 -15.87
N ILE A 849 3.68 -22.65 -16.12
CA ILE A 849 4.70 -21.91 -16.86
C ILE A 849 6.04 -21.97 -16.12
N LYS A 850 6.04 -21.77 -14.79
CA LYS A 850 7.26 -21.88 -13.97
C LYS A 850 7.88 -23.28 -14.04
N ILE A 851 7.06 -24.33 -13.93
CA ILE A 851 7.53 -25.72 -14.06
C ILE A 851 8.15 -25.95 -15.44
N ALA A 852 7.50 -25.48 -16.52
CA ALA A 852 8.05 -25.56 -17.87
C ALA A 852 9.39 -24.83 -17.98
N MET A 853 9.50 -23.61 -17.43
CA MET A 853 10.73 -22.83 -17.42
C MET A 853 11.88 -23.60 -16.75
N CYS A 854 11.62 -24.24 -15.62
CA CYS A 854 12.59 -25.06 -14.89
C CYS A 854 13.03 -26.31 -15.68
N HIS A 855 12.12 -26.92 -16.46
CA HIS A 855 12.43 -28.10 -17.26
C HIS A 855 13.19 -27.78 -18.56
N ILE A 856 13.03 -26.59 -19.13
CA ILE A 856 13.61 -26.24 -20.43
C ILE A 856 15.13 -26.22 -20.41
N LYS A 857 15.77 -25.59 -19.41
CA LYS A 857 17.24 -25.44 -19.36
C LYS A 857 17.98 -26.79 -19.33
N PRO A 858 17.60 -27.78 -18.49
CA PRO A 858 18.17 -29.12 -18.54
C PRO A 858 18.08 -29.78 -19.91
N VAL A 859 16.92 -29.68 -20.58
CA VAL A 859 16.70 -30.31 -21.89
C VAL A 859 17.55 -29.63 -22.98
N LEU A 860 17.61 -28.30 -23.01
CA LEU A 860 18.49 -27.57 -23.94
C LEU A 860 19.96 -27.96 -23.75
N THR A 861 20.40 -28.12 -22.51
CA THR A 861 21.78 -28.51 -22.18
C THR A 861 22.08 -29.93 -22.67
N LYS A 862 21.16 -30.87 -22.42
CA LYS A 862 21.28 -32.27 -22.86
C LYS A 862 21.38 -32.40 -24.38
N GLU A 863 20.59 -31.62 -25.11
CA GLU A 863 20.54 -31.64 -26.58
C GLU A 863 21.57 -30.70 -27.23
N ASN A 864 22.46 -30.07 -26.44
CA ASN A 864 23.49 -29.13 -26.88
C ASN A 864 22.94 -27.95 -27.73
N LEU A 865 21.76 -27.46 -27.35
CA LEU A 865 21.09 -26.33 -27.98
C LEU A 865 21.50 -25.03 -27.27
N LYS A 866 21.94 -24.04 -28.05
CA LYS A 866 22.42 -22.75 -27.52
C LYS A 866 21.32 -21.70 -27.40
N ALA A 867 20.07 -22.13 -27.27
CA ALA A 867 18.94 -21.24 -27.09
C ALA A 867 18.99 -20.56 -25.71
N ARG A 868 18.60 -19.29 -25.67
CA ARG A 868 18.54 -18.48 -24.45
C ARG A 868 17.11 -18.02 -24.21
N MET A 869 16.55 -18.34 -23.04
CA MET A 869 15.27 -17.79 -22.62
C MET A 869 15.49 -16.32 -22.24
N LEU A 870 14.73 -15.42 -22.85
CA LEU A 870 14.87 -13.98 -22.66
C LEU A 870 13.79 -13.41 -21.75
N LEU A 871 12.54 -13.70 -22.04
CA LEU A 871 11.39 -13.06 -21.43
C LEU A 871 10.27 -14.06 -21.14
N GLN A 872 9.55 -13.77 -20.06
CA GLN A 872 8.25 -14.35 -19.73
C GLN A 872 7.22 -13.21 -19.72
N VAL A 873 6.19 -13.31 -20.56
CA VAL A 873 5.14 -12.28 -20.71
C VAL A 873 3.77 -12.97 -20.76
N HIS A 874 2.93 -12.77 -19.74
CA HIS A 874 1.65 -13.47 -19.61
C HIS A 874 1.78 -15.00 -19.64
N ASP A 875 1.39 -15.65 -20.74
CA ASP A 875 1.48 -17.09 -20.94
C ASP A 875 2.54 -17.46 -22.01
N GLU A 876 3.32 -16.46 -22.44
CA GLU A 876 4.31 -16.48 -23.52
C GLU A 876 5.75 -16.59 -22.96
N LEU A 877 6.56 -17.48 -23.55
CA LEU A 877 8.00 -17.58 -23.34
C LEU A 877 8.74 -17.20 -24.63
N ILE A 878 9.70 -16.28 -24.52
CA ILE A 878 10.45 -15.75 -25.66
C ILE A 878 11.90 -16.17 -25.53
N PHE A 879 12.44 -16.69 -26.63
CA PHE A 879 13.79 -17.20 -26.74
C PHE A 879 14.55 -16.50 -27.85
N GLU A 880 15.86 -16.48 -27.71
CA GLU A 880 16.81 -16.16 -28.77
C GLU A 880 17.57 -17.44 -29.12
N VAL A 881 17.49 -17.86 -30.37
CA VAL A 881 17.96 -19.17 -30.83
C VAL A 881 18.87 -19.00 -32.04
N PRO A 882 20.03 -19.66 -32.12
CA PRO A 882 20.83 -19.65 -33.34
C PRO A 882 19.98 -20.12 -34.53
N GLU A 883 20.06 -19.43 -35.66
CA GLU A 883 19.24 -19.73 -36.84
C GLU A 883 19.38 -21.20 -37.29
N THR A 884 20.59 -21.76 -37.17
CA THR A 884 20.89 -23.15 -37.52
C THR A 884 20.26 -24.19 -36.60
N GLN A 885 19.74 -23.79 -35.43
CA GLN A 885 19.17 -24.67 -34.40
C GLN A 885 17.68 -24.42 -34.17
N VAL A 886 17.06 -23.47 -34.87
CA VAL A 886 15.72 -22.95 -34.54
C VAL A 886 14.63 -24.01 -34.62
N GLU A 887 14.62 -24.84 -35.67
CA GLU A 887 13.59 -25.88 -35.86
C GLU A 887 13.64 -26.95 -34.78
N LEU A 888 14.85 -27.45 -34.48
CA LEU A 888 15.06 -28.47 -33.46
C LEU A 888 14.73 -27.93 -32.06
N THR A 889 15.16 -26.69 -31.78
CA THR A 889 14.85 -26.01 -30.52
C THR A 889 13.35 -25.81 -30.35
N ALA A 890 12.66 -25.34 -31.39
CA ALA A 890 11.21 -25.12 -31.38
C ALA A 890 10.46 -26.41 -31.03
N LYS A 891 10.83 -27.53 -31.66
CA LYS A 891 10.25 -28.84 -31.37
C LYS A 891 10.44 -29.24 -29.90
N ILE A 892 11.68 -29.16 -29.41
CA ILE A 892 12.05 -29.60 -28.06
C ILE A 892 11.41 -28.73 -26.98
N VAL A 893 11.42 -27.41 -27.15
CA VAL A 893 10.83 -26.48 -26.18
C VAL A 893 9.31 -26.64 -26.16
N LYS A 894 8.67 -26.78 -27.33
CA LYS A 894 7.24 -27.07 -27.40
C LYS A 894 6.87 -28.36 -26.68
N GLU A 895 7.57 -29.46 -26.97
CA GLU A 895 7.33 -30.75 -26.30
C GLU A 895 7.52 -30.62 -24.78
N THR A 896 8.55 -29.88 -24.34
CA THR A 896 8.80 -29.64 -22.91
C THR A 896 7.68 -28.84 -22.27
N MET A 897 7.15 -27.81 -22.93
CA MET A 897 6.03 -27.02 -22.44
C MET A 897 4.73 -27.84 -22.38
N GLU A 898 4.43 -28.61 -23.43
CA GLU A 898 3.20 -29.41 -23.52
C GLU A 898 3.19 -30.59 -22.53
N THR A 899 4.36 -31.07 -22.12
CA THR A 899 4.53 -32.20 -21.19
C THR A 899 5.01 -31.81 -19.80
N ALA A 900 5.14 -30.50 -19.52
CA ALA A 900 5.65 -29.98 -18.25
C ALA A 900 4.88 -30.51 -17.04
N VAL A 901 3.57 -30.72 -17.20
CA VAL A 901 2.68 -31.31 -16.20
C VAL A 901 1.79 -32.38 -16.83
N ARG A 902 1.35 -33.36 -16.03
CA ARG A 902 0.41 -34.39 -16.45
C ARG A 902 -0.96 -34.09 -15.88
N ILE A 903 -1.89 -33.67 -16.75
CA ILE A 903 -3.28 -33.39 -16.38
C ILE A 903 -4.24 -33.98 -17.42
N ASP A 904 -5.54 -34.05 -17.12
CA ASP A 904 -6.55 -34.74 -17.95
C ASP A 904 -6.75 -34.18 -19.36
N VAL A 905 -6.28 -32.95 -19.58
CA VAL A 905 -6.42 -32.18 -20.81
C VAL A 905 -5.04 -31.90 -21.38
N PRO A 906 -4.79 -32.15 -22.69
CA PRO A 906 -3.50 -31.85 -23.30
C PRO A 906 -3.21 -30.35 -23.22
N MET A 907 -1.99 -29.97 -22.84
CA MET A 907 -1.49 -28.61 -23.00
C MET A 907 -1.01 -28.43 -24.43
N ILE A 908 -1.28 -27.26 -25.01
CA ILE A 908 -0.87 -26.91 -26.38
C ILE A 908 -0.12 -25.60 -26.33
N ALA A 909 1.07 -25.57 -26.95
CA ALA A 909 1.84 -24.36 -27.15
C ALA A 909 1.92 -24.01 -28.65
N ASP A 910 1.55 -22.78 -28.97
CA ASP A 910 1.68 -22.22 -30.32
C ASP A 910 3.09 -21.62 -30.47
N ILE A 911 3.73 -21.87 -31.62
CA ILE A 911 5.09 -21.39 -31.88
C ILE A 911 5.05 -20.33 -32.98
N GLY A 912 5.74 -19.22 -32.75
CA GLY A 912 6.12 -18.29 -33.81
C GLY A 912 7.63 -18.03 -33.83
N ILE A 913 8.17 -17.79 -35.03
CA ILE A 913 9.60 -17.52 -35.25
C ILE A 913 9.69 -16.27 -36.12
N GLY A 914 10.56 -15.34 -35.72
CA GLY A 914 10.72 -14.08 -36.45
C GLY A 914 12.04 -13.38 -36.15
N HIS A 915 12.31 -12.31 -36.90
CA HIS A 915 13.49 -11.47 -36.74
C HIS A 915 13.29 -10.35 -35.72
N ASN A 916 12.10 -10.22 -35.16
CA ASN A 916 11.77 -9.36 -34.04
C ASN A 916 10.58 -9.94 -33.29
N TRP A 917 10.29 -9.39 -32.10
CA TRP A 917 9.23 -9.94 -31.26
C TRP A 917 7.84 -9.79 -31.89
N ALA A 918 7.59 -8.74 -32.68
CA ALA A 918 6.30 -8.58 -33.35
C ALA A 918 6.06 -9.59 -34.47
N ASP A 919 7.11 -10.08 -35.13
CA ASP A 919 7.01 -11.11 -36.17
C ASP A 919 6.94 -12.52 -35.57
N ALA A 920 7.61 -12.73 -34.43
CA ALA A 920 7.60 -14.02 -33.72
C ALA A 920 6.30 -14.26 -32.93
N HIS A 921 5.54 -13.20 -32.63
CA HIS A 921 4.27 -13.24 -31.91
C HIS A 921 3.09 -13.17 -32.87
#